data_AF-A0A1W9HPI4-F1
#
_entry.id   AF-A0A1W9HPI4-F1
#
_cell.length_a   1.000
_cell.length_b   1.000
_cell.length_c   1.000
_cell.angle_alpha   90.00
_cell.angle_beta   90.00
_cell.angle_gamma   90.00
#
_symmetry.space_group_name_H-M   'P 1'
#
loop_
_entity.id
_entity.type
_entity.pdbx_description
1 polymer ?
#
loop_
_entity_poly.entity_id
_entity_poly.type
_entity_poly.pdbx_seq_one_letter_code
_entity_poly.pdbx_strand_id
1 'polypeptide(L)'
;MLDFKIFGALGLVILSQTVNAGSVSFSYSTTARPARDLIYNNQIVDSDGAIDLQKRGIDLSALEPAENDVWSNTSHSLTNEDELGYPNGDTPVFDFDSIFAAPTTTNNDENASHFLLFWARLTYRDQPYRISASFGLHAALIRNALLRKLGYNLPSPKYYPRLKVRFASPEKRDLFLFNLSDQNFGARCRWVIEANGEPLGDKCVEFMKKIPDQYLEFTLQDVALEPARINVPTFHWGIMQANYLEDRRSIRALIVPFSWMDIHESVNMYKWEAGSVANDAATLFYPYAGQFSETTLEDARWIVRKIAQLSREEIVEIVKIGHYPPDVEALVIEKAVARRNHLLQLFRIPGREYSYNSGISVGNVENGKLKVGEYPGYAQRFIWEDPKSPLTPDEVSRYGAMMGISTGIAQAVSEINKHLEILGMEELQKNRIKGLQKNFIDAFRKNPFAPYKESISTWGGVLASGGIDASRNLVTGTYYGTDQNTLKKNPLQLVDLVGVRASVGYFLGIDGVNKHILPGVTAGMTLQRSYVHVRPVASVQAAMKEEWDDIFVPGFMHGLSSLIKMDDVYTSPDVNKVLTEEEIKSHDEKFDKALKEFLTRFQSGEVFTITDTLLADASALVRIPLNALMPVALTSFDPAINVTGGISGMVLRRTTITRTDDGIHVYVQRLNSVLERLGVDFSFWIKFAELNTKARQGFINTKAYLLDGDFYDPQGNPKEKDSKARKNFARAMSALLRYNSLERLENDFSPYVLKHELDAVTNSWKFLIFEKTSLSENHLLRAFPPKPADNSYDPEKFERDLFATRNTQYAGTRYLPTIGQIISKGLERDVSIYDNPGPNSAFSFFGNAKMQELKTDGEITGNVLVNPVSATIHSWQGWYLSRDKLLRIIDELNEEIKVVNLGFPGIRRDQFMSTTNIQFYDLRTTLLIYQKAITQIIDTLVGSSARPPVIVPEKKRMRMLMDDFTATDPQVVEALADLMGREEYNKYCSYMGKEHLNKLNSVFIEAYHHGYQHKCISNWMTDLLSLRRQYPTDPKQQIKWINKVMTVIQNNVDLGSLLKWLPPKSYFYQVKISGFRQNDELGDKDYISDTVGNFDNDAGAGVFRDFVSKYKILSNEVEAKYFSEGF
;
A
#
# COMPACT_ATOMS: atom_id res chain seq x y z
N MET A 1 -8.95 -35.89 25.89
CA MET A 1 -10.20 -35.85 25.09
C MET A 1 -10.87 -34.53 25.42
N LEU A 2 -10.91 -33.48 24.63
CA LEU A 2 -10.53 -33.18 23.24
C LEU A 2 -9.75 -31.85 23.29
N ASP A 3 -8.47 -31.86 22.95
CA ASP A 3 -7.68 -30.64 22.71
C ASP A 3 -7.68 -30.37 21.20
N PHE A 4 -8.52 -29.42 20.77
CA PHE A 4 -8.47 -28.87 19.43
C PHE A 4 -7.36 -27.82 19.37
N LYS A 5 -6.25 -28.20 18.73
CA LYS A 5 -5.09 -27.36 18.43
C LYS A 5 -5.49 -26.16 17.56
N ILE A 6 -5.06 -24.98 18.03
CA ILE A 6 -4.43 -23.88 17.27
C ILE A 6 -5.22 -23.43 16.02
N PHE A 7 -6.13 -22.48 16.23
CA PHE A 7 -6.75 -21.68 15.17
C PHE A 7 -5.85 -20.47 14.80
N GLY A 8 -5.34 -20.48 13.57
CA GLY A 8 -5.51 -19.40 12.58
C GLY A 8 -4.93 -18.01 12.85
N ALA A 9 -3.79 -17.73 12.20
CA ALA A 9 -3.48 -16.51 11.45
C ALA A 9 -3.88 -15.15 12.08
N LEU A 10 -3.01 -14.61 12.94
CA LEU A 10 -3.01 -13.20 13.32
C LEU A 10 -1.96 -12.46 12.46
N GLY A 11 -2.43 -11.85 11.36
CA GLY A 11 -1.83 -10.71 10.62
C GLY A 11 -0.45 -10.90 9.99
N LEU A 12 -0.25 -11.20 8.70
CA LEU A 12 -0.94 -10.77 7.46
C LEU A 12 -1.05 -9.24 7.25
N VAL A 13 -0.43 -8.41 8.10
CA VAL A 13 -0.58 -6.93 8.10
C VAL A 13 0.35 -6.20 7.11
N ILE A 14 1.02 -6.92 6.22
CA ILE A 14 1.53 -6.37 4.94
C ILE A 14 0.94 -7.11 3.72
N LEU A 15 0.07 -8.12 3.94
CA LEU A 15 -0.38 -9.05 2.90
C LEU A 15 -1.88 -8.95 2.55
N SER A 16 -2.53 -7.79 2.71
CA SER A 16 -3.82 -7.57 2.02
C SER A 16 -3.69 -7.03 0.60
N GLN A 17 -2.47 -7.02 0.02
CA GLN A 17 -2.29 -6.63 -1.38
C GLN A 17 -1.58 -7.69 -2.22
N THR A 18 -2.43 -8.37 -2.99
CA THR A 18 -2.21 -9.10 -4.24
C THR A 18 -1.95 -10.61 -4.19
N VAL A 19 -2.77 -11.26 -5.03
CA VAL A 19 -2.61 -12.59 -5.64
C VAL A 19 -3.04 -13.76 -4.75
N ASN A 20 -4.28 -14.23 -5.00
CA ASN A 20 -4.77 -15.58 -4.67
C ASN A 20 -3.96 -16.66 -5.44
N ALA A 21 -2.65 -16.69 -5.31
CA ALA A 21 -1.82 -17.83 -5.69
C ALA A 21 -1.29 -18.44 -4.41
N GLY A 22 -1.37 -19.76 -4.26
CA GLY A 22 -0.73 -20.45 -3.15
C GLY A 22 0.75 -20.05 -3.05
N SER A 23 1.27 -19.96 -1.82
CA SER A 23 2.71 -19.86 -1.58
C SER A 23 3.18 -20.94 -0.60
N VAL A 24 4.46 -21.29 -0.70
CA VAL A 24 5.15 -22.15 0.27
C VAL A 24 6.45 -21.46 0.66
N SER A 25 6.81 -21.51 1.94
CA SER A 25 8.01 -20.84 2.45
C SER A 25 8.95 -21.84 3.15
N PHE A 26 10.23 -21.77 2.82
CA PHE A 26 11.30 -22.62 3.32
C PHE A 26 12.25 -21.79 4.19
N SER A 27 12.12 -21.87 5.51
CA SER A 27 12.96 -21.10 6.43
C SER A 27 14.43 -21.51 6.31
N TYR A 28 15.34 -20.54 6.29
CA TYR A 28 16.78 -20.81 6.34
C TYR A 28 17.29 -21.19 7.73
N SER A 29 16.49 -20.98 8.79
CA SER A 29 16.94 -21.16 10.17
C SER A 29 16.14 -22.17 11.00
N THR A 30 14.90 -22.51 10.61
CA THR A 30 14.12 -23.55 11.29
C THR A 30 14.24 -24.89 10.57
N THR A 31 14.47 -25.95 11.34
CA THR A 31 14.49 -27.33 10.84
C THR A 31 13.09 -27.92 10.84
N ALA A 32 12.56 -28.17 9.65
CA ALA A 32 11.34 -28.95 9.45
C ALA A 32 11.65 -30.45 9.52
N ARG A 33 10.60 -31.29 9.67
CA ARG A 33 10.75 -32.75 9.75
C ARG A 33 11.28 -33.33 8.42
N PRO A 34 12.47 -33.96 8.39
CA PRO A 34 13.00 -34.55 7.16
C PRO A 34 12.13 -35.69 6.62
N ALA A 35 12.26 -35.96 5.31
CA ALA A 35 11.66 -37.14 4.68
C ALA A 35 12.21 -38.45 5.27
N ARG A 36 11.48 -39.56 5.14
CA ARG A 36 11.84 -40.87 5.73
C ARG A 36 12.53 -41.82 4.75
N ASP A 37 12.72 -41.39 3.51
CA ASP A 37 13.26 -42.18 2.42
C ASP A 37 14.71 -41.82 2.08
N LEU A 38 15.45 -41.14 2.98
CA LEU A 38 16.81 -40.70 2.69
C LEU A 38 17.81 -41.85 2.75
N ILE A 39 18.74 -41.93 1.79
CA ILE A 39 19.81 -42.93 1.80
C ILE A 39 21.09 -42.34 2.39
N TYR A 40 21.63 -42.99 3.42
CA TYR A 40 22.96 -42.73 3.96
C TYR A 40 23.70 -44.05 4.16
N ASN A 41 24.94 -44.16 3.68
CA ASN A 41 25.74 -45.40 3.71
C ASN A 41 24.98 -46.64 3.21
N ASN A 42 24.21 -46.48 2.13
CA ASN A 42 23.41 -47.53 1.50
C ASN A 42 22.28 -48.12 2.38
N GLN A 43 21.84 -47.37 3.40
CA GLN A 43 20.68 -47.70 4.24
C GLN A 43 19.67 -46.56 4.21
N ILE A 44 18.38 -46.91 4.28
CA ILE A 44 17.30 -45.94 4.40
C ILE A 44 17.29 -45.43 5.85
N VAL A 45 17.29 -44.12 5.99
CA VAL A 45 17.27 -43.41 7.27
C VAL A 45 15.91 -42.76 7.43
N ASP A 46 15.24 -43.02 8.55
CA ASP A 46 13.97 -42.39 8.90
C ASP A 46 14.16 -40.93 9.35
N SER A 47 13.07 -40.22 9.64
CA SER A 47 13.14 -38.80 10.03
C SER A 47 14.04 -38.56 11.25
N ASP A 48 14.00 -39.46 12.25
CA ASP A 48 14.74 -39.29 13.50
C ASP A 48 16.24 -39.52 13.27
N GLY A 49 16.60 -40.57 12.52
CA GLY A 49 17.97 -40.81 12.08
C GLY A 49 18.50 -39.66 11.21
N ALA A 50 17.68 -39.09 10.33
CA ALA A 50 18.05 -37.96 9.50
C ALA A 50 18.31 -36.69 10.35
N ILE A 51 17.48 -36.43 11.36
CA ILE A 51 17.71 -35.36 12.34
C ILE A 51 19.05 -35.56 13.06
N ASP A 52 19.40 -36.79 13.43
CA ASP A 52 20.67 -37.09 14.08
C ASP A 52 21.87 -36.93 13.14
N LEU A 53 21.75 -37.26 11.87
CA LEU A 53 22.77 -36.95 10.85
C LEU A 53 22.95 -35.43 10.70
N GLN A 54 21.85 -34.68 10.67
CA GLN A 54 21.89 -33.22 10.59
C GLN A 54 22.57 -32.60 11.81
N LYS A 55 22.28 -33.08 13.03
CA LYS A 55 22.97 -32.65 14.27
C LYS A 55 24.48 -32.93 14.24
N ARG A 56 24.92 -33.95 13.49
CA ARG A 56 26.34 -34.26 13.26
C ARG A 56 26.98 -33.40 12.16
N GLY A 57 26.24 -32.44 11.60
CA GLY A 57 26.73 -31.53 10.56
C GLY A 57 26.65 -32.09 9.14
N ILE A 58 25.90 -33.17 8.90
CA ILE A 58 25.69 -33.71 7.55
C ILE A 58 24.61 -32.89 6.84
N ASP A 59 24.91 -32.40 5.65
CA ASP A 59 23.94 -31.72 4.79
C ASP A 59 22.96 -32.75 4.19
N LEU A 60 21.73 -32.77 4.72
CA LEU A 60 20.69 -33.68 4.25
C LEU A 60 20.29 -33.43 2.79
N SER A 61 20.52 -32.24 2.23
CA SER A 61 20.22 -31.96 0.82
C SER A 61 21.15 -32.68 -0.16
N ALA A 62 22.27 -33.22 0.33
CA ALA A 62 23.21 -34.01 -0.46
C ALA A 62 22.84 -35.52 -0.49
N LEU A 63 21.89 -35.96 0.33
CA LEU A 63 21.42 -37.34 0.34
C LEU A 63 20.36 -37.56 -0.75
N GLU A 64 20.41 -38.71 -1.41
CA GLU A 64 19.38 -39.10 -2.39
C GLU A 64 18.21 -39.79 -1.67
N PRO A 65 16.97 -39.65 -2.17
CA PRO A 65 15.86 -40.49 -1.72
C PRO A 65 16.00 -41.93 -2.25
N ALA A 66 15.30 -42.86 -1.62
CA ALA A 66 15.17 -44.22 -2.09
C ALA A 66 14.41 -44.26 -3.42
N GLU A 67 14.99 -44.97 -4.40
CA GLU A 67 14.37 -45.18 -5.71
C GLU A 67 13.03 -45.90 -5.56
N ASN A 68 12.07 -45.55 -6.41
CA ASN A 68 10.73 -46.11 -6.44
C ASN A 68 10.12 -46.00 -7.84
N ASP A 69 8.88 -46.47 -8.01
CA ASP A 69 8.20 -46.48 -9.31
C ASP A 69 8.05 -45.08 -9.95
N VAL A 70 8.14 -44.02 -9.15
CA VAL A 70 7.99 -42.62 -9.59
C VAL A 70 9.33 -41.99 -9.98
N TRP A 71 10.41 -42.30 -9.26
CA TRP A 71 11.70 -41.63 -9.40
C TRP A 71 12.87 -42.60 -9.25
N SER A 72 13.86 -42.46 -10.14
CA SER A 72 15.15 -43.15 -10.09
C SER A 72 16.31 -42.16 -10.27
N ASN A 73 17.50 -42.51 -9.80
CA ASN A 73 18.68 -41.64 -9.92
C ASN A 73 19.35 -41.74 -11.30
N THR A 74 18.54 -41.77 -12.36
CA THR A 74 18.97 -41.88 -13.76
C THR A 74 18.20 -40.87 -14.60
N SER A 75 18.89 -40.02 -15.36
CA SER A 75 18.23 -39.14 -16.34
C SER A 75 17.58 -39.97 -17.44
N HIS A 76 16.33 -39.67 -17.76
CA HIS A 76 15.62 -40.28 -18.88
C HIS A 76 15.73 -39.40 -20.14
N SER A 77 15.34 -39.96 -21.30
CA SER A 77 15.13 -39.17 -22.53
C SER A 77 14.04 -38.12 -22.32
N LEU A 78 14.11 -36.98 -23.04
CA LEU A 78 13.11 -35.91 -22.93
C LEU A 78 11.69 -36.40 -23.24
N THR A 79 11.56 -37.35 -24.16
CA THR A 79 10.28 -38.01 -24.48
C THR A 79 10.46 -39.53 -24.59
N ASN A 80 9.38 -40.29 -24.39
CA ASN A 80 9.29 -41.72 -24.74
C ASN A 80 8.06 -42.04 -25.60
N GLU A 81 7.66 -41.10 -26.45
CA GLU A 81 6.47 -41.24 -27.30
C GLU A 81 6.52 -42.48 -28.21
N ASP A 82 7.71 -42.83 -28.71
CA ASP A 82 7.93 -43.99 -29.57
C ASP A 82 7.64 -45.32 -28.85
N GLU A 83 7.75 -45.36 -27.53
CA GLU A 83 7.47 -46.54 -26.69
C GLU A 83 5.98 -46.67 -26.34
N LEU A 84 5.21 -45.58 -26.48
CA LEU A 84 3.81 -45.49 -26.04
C LEU A 84 2.79 -45.78 -27.15
N GLY A 85 3.28 -46.05 -28.37
CA GLY A 85 2.45 -46.53 -29.49
C GLY A 85 1.50 -45.48 -30.08
N TYR A 86 1.78 -44.18 -29.90
CA TYR A 86 0.92 -43.14 -30.41
C TYR A 86 0.79 -43.17 -31.95
N PRO A 87 -0.40 -42.86 -32.52
CA PRO A 87 -0.58 -42.81 -33.96
C PRO A 87 0.32 -41.79 -34.65
N ASN A 88 0.83 -42.16 -35.82
CA ASN A 88 1.60 -41.29 -36.70
C ASN A 88 0.71 -40.72 -37.81
N GLY A 89 0.93 -39.46 -38.19
CA GLY A 89 0.18 -38.74 -39.22
C GLY A 89 -0.19 -37.32 -38.79
N ASP A 90 -0.40 -36.44 -39.77
CA ASP A 90 -0.60 -35.00 -39.53
C ASP A 90 -1.96 -34.68 -38.89
N THR A 91 -2.97 -35.54 -39.07
CA THR A 91 -4.32 -35.38 -38.49
C THR A 91 -4.99 -36.75 -38.30
N PRO A 92 -4.56 -37.54 -37.31
CA PRO A 92 -5.16 -38.84 -37.02
C PRO A 92 -6.65 -38.71 -36.63
N VAL A 93 -7.44 -39.73 -36.97
CA VAL A 93 -8.88 -39.80 -36.66
C VAL A 93 -9.11 -40.77 -35.52
N PHE A 94 -9.81 -40.33 -34.48
CA PHE A 94 -10.15 -41.09 -33.29
C PHE A 94 -11.65 -41.16 -33.09
N ASP A 95 -12.14 -42.26 -32.54
CA ASP A 95 -13.53 -42.37 -32.12
C ASP A 95 -13.66 -41.96 -30.64
N PHE A 96 -14.68 -41.15 -30.34
CA PHE A 96 -14.97 -40.73 -28.98
C PHE A 96 -15.69 -41.83 -28.19
N ASP A 97 -15.14 -42.16 -27.02
CA ASP A 97 -15.70 -43.16 -26.12
C ASP A 97 -16.51 -42.50 -25.00
N SER A 98 -15.83 -41.80 -24.09
CA SER A 98 -16.38 -41.25 -22.83
C SER A 98 -15.61 -40.02 -22.32
N ILE A 99 -16.16 -39.33 -21.32
CA ILE A 99 -15.54 -38.16 -20.66
C ILE A 99 -15.12 -38.53 -19.24
N PHE A 100 -14.02 -37.96 -18.77
CA PHE A 100 -13.63 -38.05 -17.37
C PHE A 100 -14.35 -36.99 -16.55
N ALA A 101 -14.75 -37.34 -15.32
CA ALA A 101 -15.25 -36.35 -14.38
C ALA A 101 -14.20 -35.23 -14.19
N ALA A 102 -14.64 -33.98 -14.21
CA ALA A 102 -13.77 -32.85 -13.95
C ALA A 102 -13.08 -33.04 -12.59
N PRO A 103 -11.78 -32.75 -12.44
CA PRO A 103 -11.17 -32.65 -11.13
C PRO A 103 -11.94 -31.58 -10.35
N THR A 104 -12.65 -31.97 -9.29
CA THR A 104 -13.41 -31.02 -8.46
C THR A 104 -12.45 -30.08 -7.74
N THR A 105 -12.21 -28.90 -8.30
CA THR A 105 -11.57 -27.79 -7.62
C THR A 105 -12.64 -27.07 -6.81
N THR A 106 -12.65 -27.29 -5.49
CA THR A 106 -13.66 -26.71 -4.58
C THR A 106 -13.47 -25.23 -4.30
N ASN A 107 -12.49 -24.58 -4.94
CA ASN A 107 -12.10 -23.21 -4.62
C ASN A 107 -12.29 -22.33 -5.85
N ASN A 108 -13.13 -21.30 -5.73
CA ASN A 108 -13.36 -20.22 -6.70
C ASN A 108 -12.11 -19.33 -6.90
N ASP A 109 -10.92 -19.90 -6.99
CA ASP A 109 -9.68 -19.15 -7.17
C ASP A 109 -9.51 -18.77 -8.63
N GLU A 110 -9.70 -17.48 -8.93
CA GLU A 110 -9.52 -16.89 -10.26
C GLU A 110 -8.12 -17.15 -10.87
N ASN A 111 -7.11 -17.49 -10.06
CA ASN A 111 -5.75 -17.85 -10.52
C ASN A 111 -5.55 -19.35 -10.80
N ALA A 112 -6.48 -20.23 -10.43
CA ALA A 112 -6.45 -21.65 -10.82
C ALA A 112 -6.88 -21.85 -12.30
N SER A 113 -7.27 -20.77 -12.97
CA SER A 113 -7.75 -20.71 -14.35
C SER A 113 -6.72 -21.15 -15.43
N HIS A 114 -5.45 -21.35 -15.09
CA HIS A 114 -4.46 -21.88 -16.04
C HIS A 114 -4.36 -23.42 -16.07
N PHE A 115 -4.92 -24.11 -15.07
CA PHE A 115 -4.98 -25.59 -15.02
C PHE A 115 -6.33 -26.15 -15.46
N LEU A 116 -7.16 -25.31 -16.07
CA LEU A 116 -8.43 -25.72 -16.64
C LEU A 116 -8.12 -26.77 -17.72
N LEU A 117 -8.49 -28.01 -17.41
CA LEU A 117 -7.99 -29.20 -18.07
C LEU A 117 -9.17 -30.06 -18.44
N PHE A 118 -9.37 -30.18 -19.75
CA PHE A 118 -10.34 -31.09 -20.32
C PHE A 118 -9.72 -32.47 -20.55
N TRP A 119 -10.39 -33.52 -20.06
CA TRP A 119 -10.03 -34.91 -20.33
C TRP A 119 -11.17 -35.71 -20.93
N ALA A 120 -10.88 -36.41 -22.02
CA ALA A 120 -11.77 -37.42 -22.58
C ALA A 120 -11.01 -38.68 -22.98
N ARG A 121 -11.75 -39.80 -23.10
CA ARG A 121 -11.24 -41.05 -23.59
C ARG A 121 -11.56 -41.19 -25.08
N LEU A 122 -10.52 -41.43 -25.86
CA LEU A 122 -10.59 -41.69 -27.30
C LEU A 122 -10.09 -43.10 -27.60
N THR A 123 -10.54 -43.67 -28.73
CA THR A 123 -10.06 -44.96 -29.22
C THR A 123 -9.50 -44.84 -30.64
N TYR A 124 -8.35 -45.46 -30.88
CA TYR A 124 -7.76 -45.64 -32.21
C TYR A 124 -7.46 -47.11 -32.44
N ARG A 125 -8.11 -47.73 -33.43
CA ARG A 125 -8.01 -49.19 -33.69
C ARG A 125 -8.18 -50.01 -32.40
N ASP A 126 -9.24 -49.71 -31.65
CA ASP A 126 -9.59 -50.31 -30.35
C ASP A 126 -8.60 -50.07 -29.18
N GLN A 127 -7.52 -49.33 -29.39
CA GLN A 127 -6.60 -48.94 -28.32
C GLN A 127 -7.07 -47.63 -27.67
N PRO A 128 -7.24 -47.59 -26.33
CA PRO A 128 -7.70 -46.39 -25.64
C PRO A 128 -6.56 -45.40 -25.34
N TYR A 129 -6.85 -44.12 -25.55
CA TYR A 129 -6.00 -42.98 -25.21
C TYR A 129 -6.81 -41.95 -24.41
N ARG A 130 -6.11 -41.12 -23.65
CA ARG A 130 -6.69 -39.93 -23.01
C ARG A 130 -6.31 -38.70 -23.82
N ILE A 131 -7.29 -37.95 -24.30
CA ILE A 131 -7.06 -36.62 -24.88
C ILE A 131 -7.08 -35.58 -23.77
N SER A 132 -6.14 -34.65 -23.85
CA SER A 132 -6.01 -33.50 -22.95
C SER A 132 -6.05 -32.21 -23.76
N ALA A 133 -6.87 -31.25 -23.33
CA ALA A 133 -6.91 -29.90 -23.88
C ALA A 133 -6.90 -28.89 -22.73
N SER A 134 -5.97 -27.94 -22.74
CA SER A 134 -5.79 -26.97 -21.65
C SER A 134 -5.03 -25.75 -22.15
N PHE A 135 -5.23 -24.59 -21.51
CA PHE A 135 -4.38 -23.41 -21.72
C PHE A 135 -2.94 -23.59 -21.21
N GLY A 136 -2.71 -24.57 -20.32
CA GLY A 136 -1.39 -24.92 -19.80
C GLY A 136 -0.72 -26.09 -20.53
N LEU A 137 -1.22 -26.49 -21.71
CA LEU A 137 -0.76 -27.69 -22.43
C LEU A 137 0.75 -27.65 -22.72
N HIS A 138 1.22 -26.59 -23.38
CA HIS A 138 2.64 -26.45 -23.73
C HIS A 138 3.55 -26.43 -22.49
N ALA A 139 3.12 -25.76 -21.41
CA ALA A 139 3.82 -25.76 -20.13
C ALA A 139 3.86 -27.16 -19.49
N ALA A 140 2.81 -27.97 -19.68
CA ALA A 140 2.76 -29.35 -19.20
C ALA A 140 3.74 -30.26 -19.98
N LEU A 141 3.89 -30.08 -21.29
CA LEU A 141 4.89 -30.80 -22.09
C LEU A 141 6.32 -30.49 -21.63
N ILE A 142 6.63 -29.21 -21.40
CA ILE A 142 7.93 -28.77 -20.85
C ILE A 142 8.17 -29.39 -19.47
N ARG A 143 7.17 -29.35 -18.58
CA ARG A 143 7.26 -29.95 -17.25
C ARG A 143 7.50 -31.46 -17.33
N ASN A 144 6.85 -32.16 -18.25
CA ASN A 144 7.08 -33.59 -18.45
C ASN A 144 8.54 -33.87 -18.87
N ALA A 145 9.04 -33.16 -19.88
CA ALA A 145 10.43 -33.30 -20.34
C ALA A 145 11.44 -32.97 -19.24
N LEU A 146 11.20 -31.90 -18.48
CA LEU A 146 12.01 -31.51 -17.33
C LEU A 146 12.03 -32.61 -16.26
N LEU A 147 10.87 -33.10 -15.84
CA LEU A 147 10.78 -34.14 -14.81
C LEU A 147 11.47 -35.43 -15.26
N ARG A 148 11.30 -35.85 -16.52
CA ARG A 148 12.03 -37.01 -17.07
C ARG A 148 13.54 -36.82 -17.01
N LYS A 149 14.03 -35.62 -17.36
CA LYS A 149 15.45 -35.27 -17.24
C LYS A 149 15.95 -35.29 -15.79
N LEU A 150 15.08 -34.96 -14.82
CA LEU A 150 15.37 -35.01 -13.38
C LEU A 150 15.25 -36.42 -12.75
N GLY A 151 14.91 -37.44 -13.54
CA GLY A 151 14.85 -38.84 -13.11
C GLY A 151 13.44 -39.39 -12.82
N TYR A 152 12.39 -38.62 -13.08
CA TYR A 152 11.00 -39.08 -12.90
C TYR A 152 10.56 -39.98 -14.06
N ASN A 153 10.01 -41.15 -13.75
CA ASN A 153 9.52 -42.10 -14.74
C ASN A 153 8.08 -41.78 -15.16
N LEU A 154 7.91 -40.75 -15.99
CA LEU A 154 6.61 -40.28 -16.47
C LEU A 154 6.37 -40.65 -17.94
N PRO A 155 5.17 -41.14 -18.32
CA PRO A 155 4.82 -41.27 -19.72
C PRO A 155 4.74 -39.89 -20.38
N SER A 156 5.35 -39.72 -21.54
CA SER A 156 5.31 -38.45 -22.28
C SER A 156 3.99 -38.30 -23.04
N PRO A 157 3.23 -37.22 -22.82
CA PRO A 157 2.12 -36.85 -23.69
C PRO A 157 2.65 -36.50 -25.08
N LYS A 158 1.96 -36.93 -26.14
CA LYS A 158 2.28 -36.53 -27.52
C LYS A 158 1.41 -35.37 -27.95
N TYR A 159 2.05 -34.28 -28.39
CA TYR A 159 1.37 -33.11 -28.93
C TYR A 159 0.82 -33.38 -30.34
N TYR A 160 -0.41 -32.94 -30.59
CA TYR A 160 -1.03 -32.95 -31.90
C TYR A 160 -1.50 -31.55 -32.26
N PRO A 161 -0.87 -30.90 -33.27
CA PRO A 161 -1.35 -29.62 -33.79
C PRO A 161 -2.78 -29.74 -34.32
N ARG A 162 -3.13 -30.90 -34.89
CA ARG A 162 -4.46 -31.21 -35.40
C ARG A 162 -4.82 -32.67 -35.12
N LEU A 163 -6.05 -32.91 -34.67
CA LEU A 163 -6.58 -34.24 -34.41
C LEU A 163 -8.07 -34.28 -34.73
N LYS A 164 -8.55 -35.32 -35.40
CA LYS A 164 -9.97 -35.50 -35.71
C LYS A 164 -10.64 -36.42 -34.70
N VAL A 165 -11.81 -36.01 -34.21
CA VAL A 165 -12.67 -36.80 -33.33
C VAL A 165 -13.98 -37.10 -34.02
N ARG A 166 -14.35 -38.38 -34.07
CA ARG A 166 -15.61 -38.88 -34.60
C ARG A 166 -16.53 -39.30 -33.45
N PHE A 167 -17.80 -38.97 -33.57
CA PHE A 167 -18.83 -39.23 -32.57
C PHE A 167 -19.85 -40.24 -33.10
N ALA A 168 -20.25 -41.19 -32.24
CA ALA A 168 -21.25 -42.19 -32.61
C ALA A 168 -22.68 -41.62 -32.69
N SER A 169 -22.96 -40.49 -32.02
CA SER A 169 -24.26 -39.83 -32.03
C SER A 169 -24.15 -38.33 -31.71
N PRO A 170 -25.17 -37.52 -32.05
CA PRO A 170 -25.22 -36.09 -31.73
C PRO A 170 -25.11 -35.83 -30.22
N GLU A 171 -25.69 -36.68 -29.38
CA GLU A 171 -25.66 -36.52 -27.92
C GLU A 171 -24.24 -36.68 -27.38
N LYS A 172 -23.48 -37.66 -27.88
CA LYS A 172 -22.07 -37.86 -27.52
C LYS A 172 -21.19 -36.67 -27.95
N ARG A 173 -21.45 -36.14 -29.14
CA ARG A 173 -20.79 -34.91 -29.63
C ARG A 173 -21.08 -33.73 -28.71
N ASP A 174 -22.35 -33.48 -28.41
CA ASP A 174 -22.76 -32.34 -27.60
C ASP A 174 -22.21 -32.44 -26.18
N LEU A 175 -22.17 -33.65 -25.62
CA LEU A 175 -21.53 -33.93 -24.33
C LEU A 175 -20.03 -33.58 -24.36
N PHE A 176 -19.30 -33.99 -25.40
CA PHE A 176 -17.88 -33.67 -25.58
C PHE A 176 -17.65 -32.16 -25.69
N LEU A 177 -18.37 -31.49 -26.59
CA LEU A 177 -18.22 -30.05 -26.84
C LEU A 177 -18.66 -29.20 -25.64
N PHE A 178 -19.66 -29.65 -24.88
CA PHE A 178 -20.06 -29.02 -23.63
C PHE A 178 -18.92 -29.07 -22.62
N ASN A 179 -18.39 -30.25 -22.32
CA ASN A 179 -17.31 -30.41 -21.33
C ASN A 179 -16.00 -29.77 -21.77
N LEU A 180 -15.68 -29.75 -23.06
CA LEU A 180 -14.52 -29.05 -23.60
C LEU A 180 -14.57 -27.54 -23.29
N SER A 181 -15.77 -26.96 -23.20
CA SER A 181 -15.97 -25.56 -22.84
C SER A 181 -16.08 -25.35 -21.33
N ASP A 182 -16.85 -26.20 -20.66
CA ASP A 182 -17.16 -26.11 -19.23
C ASP A 182 -15.92 -26.35 -18.36
N GLN A 183 -15.15 -27.41 -18.64
CA GLN A 183 -13.93 -27.73 -17.88
C GLN A 183 -12.79 -26.75 -18.16
N ASN A 184 -12.79 -26.09 -19.33
CA ASN A 184 -11.77 -25.12 -19.72
C ASN A 184 -12.16 -23.65 -19.48
N PHE A 185 -13.42 -23.38 -19.09
CA PHE A 185 -14.05 -22.04 -19.08
C PHE A 185 -13.76 -21.21 -20.35
N GLY A 186 -13.51 -21.89 -21.47
CA GLY A 186 -13.05 -21.32 -22.73
C GLY A 186 -14.06 -21.49 -23.84
N ALA A 187 -14.02 -20.63 -24.86
CA ALA A 187 -14.86 -20.78 -26.04
C ALA A 187 -14.45 -22.05 -26.83
N ARG A 188 -15.43 -22.89 -27.19
CA ARG A 188 -15.23 -24.12 -28.00
C ARG A 188 -14.39 -23.86 -29.26
N CYS A 189 -14.58 -22.70 -29.87
CA CYS A 189 -13.91 -22.26 -31.09
C CYS A 189 -12.41 -22.05 -30.96
N ARG A 190 -11.84 -22.05 -29.75
CA ARG A 190 -10.39 -22.05 -29.56
C ARG A 190 -9.76 -23.39 -29.93
N TRP A 191 -10.48 -24.50 -29.75
CA TRP A 191 -9.98 -25.84 -30.07
C TRP A 191 -10.62 -26.41 -31.33
N VAL A 192 -11.87 -26.09 -31.64
CA VAL A 192 -12.58 -26.66 -32.80
C VAL A 192 -12.39 -25.77 -34.03
N ILE A 193 -11.69 -26.29 -35.05
CA ILE A 193 -11.36 -25.53 -36.27
C ILE A 193 -12.13 -25.98 -37.52
N GLU A 194 -12.56 -27.25 -37.57
CA GLU A 194 -13.34 -27.79 -38.69
C GLU A 194 -14.45 -28.72 -38.18
N ALA A 195 -15.53 -28.82 -38.95
CA ALA A 195 -16.62 -29.75 -38.73
C ALA A 195 -16.95 -30.49 -40.04
N ASN A 196 -16.93 -31.82 -40.04
CA ASN A 196 -17.07 -32.68 -41.23
C ASN A 196 -16.17 -32.26 -42.42
N GLY A 197 -14.97 -31.73 -42.15
CA GLY A 197 -14.04 -31.25 -43.16
C GLY A 197 -14.28 -29.82 -43.66
N GLU A 198 -15.29 -29.12 -43.14
CA GLU A 198 -15.52 -27.70 -43.45
C GLU A 198 -14.82 -26.80 -42.42
N PRO A 199 -13.98 -25.84 -42.85
CA PRO A 199 -13.37 -24.86 -41.95
C PRO A 199 -14.42 -23.93 -41.33
N LEU A 200 -14.38 -23.79 -40.01
CA LEU A 200 -15.34 -22.93 -39.30
C LEU A 200 -14.92 -21.46 -39.33
N GLY A 201 -13.63 -21.16 -39.12
CA GLY A 201 -13.09 -19.79 -39.07
C GLY A 201 -13.96 -18.84 -38.22
N ASP A 202 -14.22 -17.65 -38.74
CA ASP A 202 -15.04 -16.62 -38.08
C ASP A 202 -16.49 -17.06 -37.82
N LYS A 203 -17.00 -18.05 -38.57
CA LYS A 203 -18.36 -18.56 -38.43
C LYS A 203 -18.52 -19.52 -37.24
N CYS A 204 -17.43 -19.90 -36.57
CA CYS A 204 -17.47 -20.90 -35.51
C CYS A 204 -18.46 -20.54 -34.39
N VAL A 205 -18.49 -19.28 -33.94
CA VAL A 205 -19.36 -18.86 -32.83
C VAL A 205 -20.83 -19.02 -33.19
N GLU A 206 -21.22 -18.70 -34.43
CA GLU A 206 -22.59 -18.87 -34.91
C GLU A 206 -22.93 -20.35 -35.10
N PHE A 207 -22.01 -21.12 -35.69
CA PHE A 207 -22.15 -22.56 -35.88
C PHE A 207 -22.37 -23.31 -34.54
N MET A 208 -21.59 -22.95 -33.52
CA MET A 208 -21.66 -23.58 -32.19
C MET A 208 -22.98 -23.34 -31.45
N LYS A 209 -23.79 -22.35 -31.86
CA LYS A 209 -25.13 -22.12 -31.29
C LYS A 209 -26.14 -23.16 -31.75
N LYS A 210 -25.98 -23.70 -32.96
CA LYS A 210 -26.88 -24.71 -33.53
C LYS A 210 -26.11 -25.61 -34.49
N ILE A 211 -25.55 -26.68 -33.93
CA ILE A 211 -24.80 -27.69 -34.69
C ILE A 211 -25.80 -28.67 -35.33
N PRO A 212 -25.82 -28.84 -36.67
CA PRO A 212 -26.73 -29.81 -37.30
C PRO A 212 -26.36 -31.24 -36.91
N ASP A 213 -27.35 -32.12 -36.72
CA ASP A 213 -27.15 -33.50 -36.20
C ASP A 213 -26.24 -34.37 -37.07
N GLN A 214 -26.16 -34.09 -38.37
CA GLN A 214 -25.26 -34.78 -39.32
C GLN A 214 -23.76 -34.48 -39.11
N TYR A 215 -23.41 -33.45 -38.33
CA TYR A 215 -22.02 -33.12 -38.01
C TYR A 215 -21.56 -33.97 -36.83
N LEU A 216 -20.87 -35.06 -37.14
CA LEU A 216 -20.36 -36.05 -36.18
C LEU A 216 -18.83 -36.21 -36.25
N GLU A 217 -18.13 -35.41 -37.05
CA GLU A 217 -16.68 -35.34 -37.09
C GLU A 217 -16.22 -33.91 -36.86
N PHE A 218 -15.25 -33.72 -35.95
CA PHE A 218 -14.65 -32.41 -35.67
C PHE A 218 -13.13 -32.50 -35.68
N THR A 219 -12.48 -31.52 -36.31
CA THR A 219 -11.03 -31.35 -36.20
C THR A 219 -10.75 -30.41 -35.04
N LEU A 220 -10.02 -30.92 -34.06
CA LEU A 220 -9.45 -30.17 -32.95
C LEU A 220 -8.05 -29.67 -33.31
N GLN A 221 -7.66 -28.55 -32.73
CA GLN A 221 -6.29 -28.06 -32.71
C GLN A 221 -5.76 -28.01 -31.28
N ASP A 222 -4.43 -28.00 -31.14
CA ASP A 222 -3.73 -27.74 -29.88
C ASP A 222 -4.14 -28.68 -28.72
N VAL A 223 -3.94 -29.98 -28.93
CA VAL A 223 -4.30 -31.04 -27.97
C VAL A 223 -3.14 -32.01 -27.77
N ALA A 224 -3.12 -32.73 -26.65
CA ALA A 224 -2.19 -33.84 -26.45
C ALA A 224 -2.90 -35.15 -26.15
N LEU A 225 -2.26 -36.25 -26.55
CA LEU A 225 -2.67 -37.59 -26.18
C LEU A 225 -1.75 -38.17 -25.12
N GLU A 226 -2.35 -38.91 -24.20
CA GLU A 226 -1.69 -39.63 -23.13
C GLU A 226 -2.17 -41.10 -23.13
N PRO A 227 -1.40 -42.04 -22.55
CA PRO A 227 -1.85 -43.41 -22.42
C PRO A 227 -3.08 -43.49 -21.51
N ALA A 228 -4.09 -44.30 -21.87
CA ALA A 228 -5.29 -44.42 -21.03
C ALA A 228 -5.04 -45.09 -19.67
N ARG A 229 -3.95 -45.87 -19.53
CA ARG A 229 -3.52 -46.44 -18.25
C ARG A 229 -2.49 -45.53 -17.60
N ILE A 230 -2.83 -45.02 -16.42
CA ILE A 230 -1.98 -44.15 -15.62
C ILE A 230 -1.31 -45.02 -14.55
N ASN A 231 -0.04 -45.39 -14.78
CA ASN A 231 0.74 -46.16 -13.80
C ASN A 231 1.37 -45.26 -12.73
N VAL A 232 1.70 -44.03 -13.10
CA VAL A 232 2.28 -42.99 -12.24
C VAL A 232 1.38 -41.76 -12.37
N PRO A 233 1.06 -41.04 -11.27
CA PRO A 233 0.27 -39.82 -11.36
C PRO A 233 0.87 -38.82 -12.35
N THR A 234 0.02 -38.11 -13.09
CA THR A 234 0.46 -37.19 -14.15
C THR A 234 0.93 -35.85 -13.60
N PHE A 235 2.10 -35.86 -12.95
CA PHE A 235 2.71 -34.71 -12.28
C PHE A 235 2.98 -33.53 -13.21
N HIS A 236 3.13 -33.75 -14.52
CA HIS A 236 3.39 -32.69 -15.49
C HIS A 236 2.25 -31.68 -15.63
N TRP A 237 1.02 -32.03 -15.23
CA TRP A 237 -0.08 -31.06 -15.09
C TRP A 237 0.09 -30.16 -13.86
N GLY A 238 0.93 -30.57 -12.92
CA GLY A 238 1.27 -29.83 -11.70
C GLY A 238 0.12 -29.69 -10.71
N ILE A 239 -0.84 -30.61 -10.77
CA ILE A 239 -1.93 -30.74 -9.80
C ILE A 239 -1.48 -31.76 -8.75
N MET A 240 -1.48 -31.37 -7.48
CA MET A 240 -1.08 -32.23 -6.36
C MET A 240 -2.06 -32.15 -5.20
N GLN A 241 -2.25 -33.28 -4.52
CA GLN A 241 -2.99 -33.36 -3.26
C GLN A 241 -1.98 -33.66 -2.13
N ALA A 242 -2.18 -33.05 -0.96
CA ALA A 242 -1.25 -33.16 0.17
C ALA A 242 -0.97 -34.61 0.62
N ASN A 243 -1.97 -35.50 0.54
CA ASN A 243 -1.86 -36.92 0.91
C ASN A 243 -0.81 -37.70 0.09
N TYR A 244 -0.45 -37.26 -1.12
CA TYR A 244 0.60 -37.91 -1.93
C TYR A 244 2.02 -37.51 -1.52
N LEU A 245 2.19 -36.50 -0.67
CA LEU A 245 3.48 -35.94 -0.29
C LEU A 245 4.09 -36.59 0.96
N GLU A 246 3.28 -37.34 1.73
CA GLU A 246 3.70 -37.88 3.02
C GLU A 246 4.96 -38.75 2.89
N ASP A 247 5.97 -38.43 3.70
CA ASP A 247 7.21 -39.17 3.92
C ASP A 247 8.18 -39.35 2.73
N ARG A 248 7.91 -38.82 1.52
CA ARG A 248 8.76 -39.02 0.31
C ARG A 248 9.38 -37.74 -0.24
N ARG A 249 10.72 -37.61 -0.18
CA ARG A 249 11.43 -36.42 -0.70
C ARG A 249 11.19 -36.19 -2.18
N SER A 250 11.19 -37.26 -3.00
CA SER A 250 11.05 -37.13 -4.46
C SER A 250 9.72 -36.49 -4.89
N ILE A 251 8.67 -36.57 -4.06
CA ILE A 251 7.37 -35.96 -4.35
C ILE A 251 7.26 -34.58 -3.70
N ARG A 252 7.72 -34.42 -2.44
CA ARG A 252 7.77 -33.13 -1.73
C ARG A 252 8.51 -32.05 -2.54
N ALA A 253 9.63 -32.42 -3.16
CA ALA A 253 10.46 -31.47 -3.89
C ALA A 253 9.84 -30.96 -5.21
N LEU A 254 8.75 -31.56 -5.71
CA LEU A 254 8.12 -31.22 -7.01
C LEU A 254 7.64 -29.76 -7.10
N ILE A 255 7.42 -29.09 -5.96
CA ILE A 255 7.07 -27.67 -5.95
C ILE A 255 8.11 -26.77 -6.63
N VAL A 256 9.39 -27.15 -6.60
CA VAL A 256 10.46 -26.40 -7.25
C VAL A 256 10.35 -26.45 -8.77
N PRO A 257 10.35 -27.61 -9.46
CA PRO A 257 10.18 -27.65 -10.91
C PRO A 257 8.81 -27.13 -11.35
N PHE A 258 7.76 -27.28 -10.53
CA PHE A 258 6.44 -26.71 -10.83
C PHE A 258 6.47 -25.18 -10.83
N SER A 259 7.01 -24.58 -9.77
CA SER A 259 7.16 -23.12 -9.71
C SER A 259 8.15 -22.61 -10.76
N TRP A 260 9.21 -23.36 -11.07
CA TRP A 260 10.15 -22.98 -12.12
C TRP A 260 9.45 -22.81 -13.47
N MET A 261 8.66 -23.81 -13.88
CA MET A 261 7.98 -23.88 -15.18
C MET A 261 6.49 -23.54 -15.11
N ASP A 262 6.10 -22.64 -14.20
CA ASP A 262 4.73 -22.12 -14.07
C ASP A 262 4.45 -21.07 -15.14
N ILE A 263 4.40 -21.51 -16.40
CA ILE A 263 4.17 -20.64 -17.56
C ILE A 263 2.66 -20.43 -17.70
N HIS A 264 2.22 -19.21 -17.48
CA HIS A 264 0.81 -18.80 -17.60
C HIS A 264 0.33 -18.81 -19.06
N GLU A 265 -1.00 -18.73 -19.26
CA GLU A 265 -1.59 -18.54 -20.59
C GLU A 265 -1.00 -17.28 -21.25
N SER A 266 -0.87 -16.19 -20.50
CA SER A 266 -0.05 -15.07 -20.92
C SER A 266 1.41 -15.27 -20.55
N VAL A 267 2.28 -15.33 -21.55
CA VAL A 267 3.73 -15.46 -21.34
C VAL A 267 4.32 -14.17 -20.76
N ASN A 268 3.63 -13.03 -20.89
CA ASN A 268 4.05 -11.78 -20.26
C ASN A 268 3.91 -11.85 -18.72
N MET A 269 2.95 -12.60 -18.19
CA MET A 269 2.78 -12.81 -16.74
C MET A 269 3.79 -13.78 -16.13
N TYR A 270 4.44 -14.61 -16.94
CA TYR A 270 5.53 -15.47 -16.49
C TYR A 270 6.71 -14.60 -16.05
N LYS A 271 6.90 -14.45 -14.74
CA LYS A 271 7.90 -13.52 -14.19
C LYS A 271 9.34 -13.98 -14.49
N TRP A 272 10.27 -13.03 -14.50
CA TRP A 272 11.71 -13.32 -14.59
C TRP A 272 12.28 -14.01 -13.34
N GLU A 273 11.54 -14.00 -12.23
CA GLU A 273 11.96 -14.52 -10.93
C GLU A 273 11.11 -15.75 -10.52
N ALA A 274 11.76 -16.79 -9.99
CA ALA A 274 11.08 -18.01 -9.56
C ALA A 274 10.30 -17.88 -8.23
N GLY A 275 10.72 -16.97 -7.37
CA GLY A 275 10.18 -16.78 -6.03
C GLY A 275 10.67 -15.48 -5.41
N SER A 276 10.63 -15.37 -4.09
CA SER A 276 11.15 -14.23 -3.33
C SER A 276 11.70 -14.68 -1.97
N VAL A 277 12.42 -13.81 -1.26
CA VAL A 277 12.83 -14.01 0.13
C VAL A 277 11.91 -13.21 1.05
N ALA A 278 11.14 -13.92 1.88
CA ALA A 278 10.26 -13.32 2.88
C ALA A 278 10.64 -13.86 4.27
N ASN A 279 10.93 -12.97 5.22
CA ASN A 279 11.20 -13.32 6.63
C ASN A 279 12.30 -14.39 6.81
N ASP A 280 13.45 -14.24 6.16
CA ASP A 280 14.56 -15.23 6.17
C ASP A 280 14.09 -16.64 5.74
N ALA A 281 13.16 -16.69 4.79
CA ALA A 281 12.72 -17.90 4.12
C ALA A 281 12.69 -17.70 2.60
N ALA A 282 13.03 -18.74 1.85
CA ALA A 282 12.76 -18.80 0.42
C ALA A 282 11.26 -19.05 0.22
N THR A 283 10.57 -18.22 -0.55
CA THR A 283 9.14 -18.36 -0.84
C THR A 283 8.95 -18.62 -2.33
N LEU A 284 8.25 -19.70 -2.66
CA LEU A 284 7.83 -20.02 -4.02
C LEU A 284 6.32 -19.80 -4.16
N PHE A 285 5.94 -19.28 -5.32
CA PHE A 285 4.54 -19.04 -5.68
C PHE A 285 4.11 -20.08 -6.70
N TYR A 286 2.98 -20.73 -6.44
CA TYR A 286 2.36 -21.70 -7.33
C TYR A 286 0.91 -21.93 -6.88
N PRO A 287 -0.08 -22.07 -7.78
CA PRO A 287 -1.49 -22.17 -7.36
C PRO A 287 -1.77 -23.28 -6.33
N TYR A 288 -1.06 -24.41 -6.38
CA TYR A 288 -1.17 -25.50 -5.40
C TYR A 288 -0.08 -25.51 -4.31
N ALA A 289 0.68 -24.43 -4.13
CA ALA A 289 1.82 -24.43 -3.20
C ALA A 289 1.44 -24.78 -1.75
N GLY A 290 0.23 -24.43 -1.30
CA GLY A 290 -0.25 -24.78 0.06
C GLY A 290 -0.31 -26.28 0.32
N GLN A 291 -0.43 -27.11 -0.73
CA GLN A 291 -0.38 -28.57 -0.61
C GLN A 291 1.02 -29.03 -0.19
N PHE A 292 2.07 -28.28 -0.52
CA PHE A 292 3.47 -28.62 -0.29
C PHE A 292 4.03 -28.17 1.07
N SER A 293 3.16 -27.91 2.05
CA SER A 293 3.55 -27.41 3.38
C SER A 293 4.54 -28.32 4.14
N GLU A 294 4.62 -29.62 3.83
CA GLU A 294 5.58 -30.57 4.42
C GLU A 294 6.98 -30.52 3.79
N THR A 295 7.16 -29.79 2.69
CA THR A 295 8.43 -29.75 1.95
C THR A 295 9.46 -28.98 2.74
N THR A 296 10.60 -29.62 3.02
CA THR A 296 11.68 -28.98 3.78
C THR A 296 12.61 -28.18 2.87
N LEU A 297 13.38 -27.25 3.45
CA LEU A 297 14.45 -26.54 2.73
C LEU A 297 15.43 -27.51 2.07
N GLU A 298 15.71 -28.63 2.73
CA GLU A 298 16.67 -29.63 2.26
C GLU A 298 16.12 -30.45 1.08
N ASP A 299 14.80 -30.70 1.04
CA ASP A 299 14.15 -31.31 -0.13
C ASP A 299 14.19 -30.38 -1.34
N ALA A 300 13.92 -29.08 -1.13
CA ALA A 300 14.01 -28.07 -2.18
C ALA A 300 15.46 -27.91 -2.68
N ARG A 301 16.44 -27.82 -1.77
CA ARG A 301 17.87 -27.75 -2.14
C ARG A 301 18.32 -28.97 -2.94
N TRP A 302 17.88 -30.17 -2.56
CA TRP A 302 18.22 -31.41 -3.27
C TRP A 302 17.82 -31.33 -4.76
N ILE A 303 16.58 -30.95 -5.06
CA ILE A 303 16.14 -30.87 -6.46
C ILE A 303 16.76 -29.67 -7.18
N VAL A 304 17.00 -28.54 -6.48
CA VAL A 304 17.72 -27.39 -7.05
C VAL A 304 19.16 -27.77 -7.42
N ARG A 305 19.84 -28.62 -6.65
CA ARG A 305 21.17 -29.14 -7.02
C ARG A 305 21.11 -29.95 -8.31
N LYS A 306 20.07 -30.75 -8.54
CA LYS A 306 19.87 -31.46 -9.82
C LYS A 306 19.58 -30.48 -10.97
N ILE A 307 18.72 -29.48 -10.76
CA ILE A 307 18.47 -28.40 -11.72
C ILE A 307 19.76 -27.61 -12.03
N ALA A 308 20.65 -27.44 -11.05
CA ALA A 308 21.92 -26.73 -11.22
C ALA A 308 22.85 -27.43 -12.23
N GLN A 309 22.72 -28.75 -12.40
CA GLN A 309 23.55 -29.54 -13.31
C GLN A 309 23.12 -29.43 -14.78
N LEU A 310 21.91 -28.93 -15.06
CA LEU A 310 21.43 -28.75 -16.42
C LEU A 310 22.24 -27.65 -17.14
N SER A 311 22.69 -27.97 -18.35
CA SER A 311 23.29 -27.01 -19.28
C SER A 311 22.23 -26.06 -19.85
N ARG A 312 22.66 -24.91 -20.38
CA ARG A 312 21.73 -23.99 -21.06
C ARG A 312 21.12 -24.65 -22.29
N GLU A 313 21.89 -25.45 -23.00
CA GLU A 313 21.46 -26.21 -24.18
C GLU A 313 20.37 -27.21 -23.83
N GLU A 314 20.51 -27.95 -22.72
CA GLU A 314 19.45 -28.85 -22.24
C GLU A 314 18.18 -28.10 -21.84
N ILE A 315 18.29 -26.90 -21.25
CA ILE A 315 17.11 -26.06 -20.95
C ILE A 315 16.42 -25.65 -22.25
N VAL A 316 17.18 -25.28 -23.29
CA VAL A 316 16.63 -24.96 -24.61
C VAL A 316 15.92 -26.17 -25.22
N GLU A 317 16.52 -27.35 -25.15
CA GLU A 317 15.90 -28.59 -25.65
C GLU A 317 14.61 -28.93 -24.89
N ILE A 318 14.59 -28.77 -23.56
CA ILE A 318 13.39 -28.97 -22.73
C ILE A 318 12.27 -28.00 -23.13
N VAL A 319 12.58 -26.72 -23.35
CA VAL A 319 11.57 -25.72 -23.72
C VAL A 319 11.01 -25.98 -25.12
N LYS A 320 11.83 -26.47 -26.06
CA LYS A 320 11.40 -26.84 -27.42
C LYS A 320 10.35 -27.94 -27.47
N ILE A 321 10.36 -28.88 -26.52
CA ILE A 321 9.31 -29.91 -26.37
C ILE A 321 7.94 -29.27 -26.09
N GLY A 322 7.92 -28.04 -25.57
CA GLY A 322 6.71 -27.26 -25.40
C GLY A 322 5.98 -26.94 -26.70
N HIS A 323 6.63 -26.94 -27.86
CA HIS A 323 6.03 -26.54 -29.15
C HIS A 323 5.41 -25.13 -29.13
N TYR A 324 6.03 -24.17 -28.44
CA TYR A 324 5.60 -22.77 -28.52
C TYR A 324 5.90 -22.17 -29.91
N PRO A 325 5.20 -21.09 -30.34
CA PRO A 325 5.62 -20.30 -31.48
C PRO A 325 7.09 -19.82 -31.34
N PRO A 326 7.88 -19.70 -32.42
CA PRO A 326 9.33 -19.48 -32.30
C PRO A 326 9.77 -18.24 -31.50
N ASP A 327 9.01 -17.15 -31.58
CA ASP A 327 9.26 -15.92 -30.81
C ASP A 327 8.84 -16.06 -29.34
N VAL A 328 7.71 -16.72 -29.07
CA VAL A 328 7.27 -17.10 -27.72
C VAL A 328 8.28 -18.03 -27.05
N GLU A 329 8.75 -19.05 -27.77
CA GLU A 329 9.78 -20.00 -27.33
C GLU A 329 11.06 -19.25 -26.90
N ALA A 330 11.55 -18.33 -27.72
CA ALA A 330 12.72 -17.53 -27.41
C ALA A 330 12.55 -16.73 -26.11
N LEU A 331 11.38 -16.13 -25.88
CA LEU A 331 11.08 -15.41 -24.64
C LEU A 331 11.01 -16.36 -23.42
N VAL A 332 10.36 -17.51 -23.56
CA VAL A 332 10.25 -18.52 -22.50
C VAL A 332 11.63 -19.05 -22.12
N ILE A 333 12.53 -19.28 -23.08
CA ILE A 333 13.92 -19.71 -22.83
C ILE A 333 14.64 -18.70 -21.94
N GLU A 334 14.63 -17.41 -22.31
CA GLU A 334 15.34 -16.38 -21.55
C GLU A 334 14.78 -16.25 -20.12
N LYS A 335 13.45 -16.31 -19.96
CA LYS A 335 12.79 -16.31 -18.65
C LYS A 335 13.10 -17.57 -17.83
N ALA A 336 13.10 -18.75 -18.45
CA ALA A 336 13.41 -20.01 -17.77
C ALA A 336 14.86 -20.03 -17.27
N VAL A 337 15.81 -19.51 -18.06
CA VAL A 337 17.21 -19.37 -17.64
C VAL A 337 17.37 -18.37 -16.49
N ALA A 338 16.70 -17.21 -16.58
CA ALA A 338 16.70 -16.22 -15.49
C ALA A 338 16.14 -16.81 -14.18
N ARG A 339 15.01 -17.52 -14.25
CA ARG A 339 14.39 -18.19 -13.10
C ARG A 339 15.28 -19.29 -12.53
N ARG A 340 15.98 -20.07 -13.36
CA ARG A 340 16.93 -21.09 -12.90
C ARG A 340 18.08 -20.47 -12.11
N ASN A 341 18.68 -19.39 -12.62
CA ASN A 341 19.72 -18.68 -11.90
C ASN A 341 19.18 -18.14 -10.58
N HIS A 342 17.95 -17.60 -10.58
CA HIS A 342 17.32 -17.14 -9.35
C HIS A 342 17.08 -18.27 -8.35
N LEU A 343 16.67 -19.46 -8.77
CA LEU A 343 16.53 -20.62 -7.87
C LEU A 343 17.85 -20.98 -7.17
N LEU A 344 18.97 -20.92 -7.88
CA LEU A 344 20.28 -21.16 -7.26
C LEU A 344 20.58 -20.14 -6.16
N GLN A 345 20.34 -18.86 -6.44
CA GLN A 345 20.53 -17.78 -5.49
C GLN A 345 19.59 -17.93 -4.27
N LEU A 346 18.30 -18.15 -4.54
CA LEU A 346 17.25 -18.31 -3.54
C LEU A 346 17.57 -19.44 -2.57
N PHE A 347 17.96 -20.62 -3.08
CA PHE A 347 18.27 -21.77 -2.22
C PHE A 347 19.74 -21.84 -1.74
N ARG A 348 20.54 -20.79 -2.02
CA ARG A 348 21.96 -20.66 -1.66
C ARG A 348 22.80 -21.83 -2.18
N ILE A 349 22.53 -22.28 -3.41
CA ILE A 349 23.25 -23.36 -4.08
C ILE A 349 24.32 -22.75 -5.00
N PRO A 350 25.62 -23.08 -4.81
CA PRO A 350 26.65 -22.61 -5.73
C PRO A 350 26.46 -23.28 -7.11
N GLY A 351 26.56 -22.49 -8.18
CA GLY A 351 26.48 -23.01 -9.53
C GLY A 351 26.84 -21.96 -10.57
N ARG A 352 27.11 -22.42 -11.80
CA ARG A 352 27.37 -21.53 -12.93
C ARG A 352 26.10 -20.76 -13.27
N GLU A 353 26.15 -19.44 -13.23
CA GLU A 353 25.07 -18.60 -13.76
C GLU A 353 25.19 -18.50 -15.28
N TYR A 354 24.05 -18.59 -15.98
CA TYR A 354 23.98 -18.41 -17.42
C TYR A 354 23.52 -17.00 -17.76
N SER A 355 24.12 -16.37 -18.76
CA SER A 355 23.62 -15.08 -19.27
C SER A 355 22.22 -15.26 -19.87
N TYR A 356 21.34 -14.27 -19.66
CA TYR A 356 20.04 -14.16 -20.30
C TYR A 356 19.80 -12.71 -20.77
N ASN A 357 18.87 -12.51 -21.71
CA ASN A 357 18.53 -11.18 -22.25
C ASN A 357 17.09 -10.78 -21.90
N SER A 358 16.92 -9.94 -20.87
CA SER A 358 15.60 -9.41 -20.49
C SER A 358 15.01 -8.39 -21.46
N GLY A 359 15.82 -7.83 -22.37
CA GLY A 359 15.41 -6.91 -23.43
C GLY A 359 15.30 -7.55 -24.82
N ILE A 360 15.18 -8.89 -24.90
CA ILE A 360 15.10 -9.61 -26.17
C ILE A 360 14.02 -9.03 -27.10
N SER A 361 14.35 -8.89 -28.38
CA SER A 361 13.40 -8.46 -29.42
C SER A 361 13.53 -9.38 -30.63
N VAL A 362 12.54 -10.25 -30.84
CA VAL A 362 12.52 -11.31 -31.86
C VAL A 362 11.07 -11.55 -32.28
N GLY A 363 10.76 -11.51 -33.58
CA GLY A 363 9.39 -11.72 -34.07
C GLY A 363 8.43 -10.70 -33.47
N ASN A 364 7.37 -11.17 -32.79
CA ASN A 364 6.40 -10.33 -32.10
C ASN A 364 6.79 -9.97 -30.65
N VAL A 365 8.00 -10.34 -30.21
CA VAL A 365 8.55 -9.92 -28.91
C VAL A 365 9.33 -8.63 -29.10
N GLU A 366 9.00 -7.61 -28.33
CA GLU A 366 9.68 -6.32 -28.29
C GLU A 366 10.09 -6.00 -26.85
N ASN A 367 11.38 -5.76 -26.62
CA ASN A 367 11.96 -5.43 -25.29
C ASN A 367 11.50 -6.39 -24.17
N GLY A 368 11.49 -7.70 -24.43
CA GLY A 368 11.10 -8.72 -23.46
C GLY A 368 9.59 -8.86 -23.24
N LYS A 369 8.76 -8.22 -24.07
CA LYS A 369 7.30 -8.31 -24.03
C LYS A 369 6.73 -8.82 -25.35
N LEU A 370 5.88 -9.83 -25.31
CA LEU A 370 5.11 -10.30 -26.47
C LEU A 370 4.01 -9.27 -26.81
N LYS A 371 3.81 -8.97 -28.10
CA LYS A 371 2.82 -7.99 -28.59
C LYS A 371 1.61 -8.59 -29.31
N VAL A 372 1.73 -9.81 -29.84
CA VAL A 372 0.66 -10.54 -30.52
C VAL A 372 0.23 -11.73 -29.68
N GLY A 373 -1.07 -11.85 -29.42
CA GLY A 373 -1.63 -12.92 -28.58
C GLY A 373 -2.07 -14.15 -29.36
N GLU A 374 -2.71 -13.99 -30.52
CA GLU A 374 -3.27 -15.11 -31.26
C GLU A 374 -2.30 -15.61 -32.34
N TYR A 375 -1.95 -16.90 -32.30
CA TYR A 375 -1.12 -17.57 -33.30
C TYR A 375 -1.94 -18.65 -34.02
N PRO A 376 -1.87 -18.74 -35.36
CA PRO A 376 -2.56 -19.80 -36.10
C PRO A 376 -2.12 -21.19 -35.65
N GLY A 377 -3.08 -22.08 -35.42
CA GLY A 377 -2.84 -23.47 -34.98
C GLY A 377 -2.73 -23.67 -33.46
N TYR A 378 -2.96 -22.61 -32.67
CA TYR A 378 -2.91 -22.65 -31.21
C TYR A 378 -4.26 -22.26 -30.60
N ALA A 379 -4.63 -22.89 -29.49
CA ALA A 379 -5.81 -22.54 -28.70
C ALA A 379 -5.50 -21.48 -27.63
N GLN A 380 -4.22 -21.36 -27.24
CA GLN A 380 -3.70 -20.41 -26.25
C GLN A 380 -3.64 -18.97 -26.82
N ARG A 381 -3.98 -17.96 -26.00
CA ARG A 381 -3.94 -16.54 -26.40
C ARG A 381 -2.63 -15.79 -26.11
N PHE A 382 -1.60 -16.46 -25.56
CA PHE A 382 -0.22 -16.02 -25.24
C PHE A 382 0.01 -14.65 -24.55
N ILE A 383 -0.97 -13.77 -24.50
CA ILE A 383 -1.02 -12.40 -24.00
C ILE A 383 -2.41 -12.20 -23.41
N TRP A 384 -2.48 -11.46 -22.32
CA TRP A 384 -3.72 -10.84 -21.88
C TRP A 384 -3.71 -9.36 -22.23
N GLU A 385 -4.89 -8.77 -22.44
CA GLU A 385 -4.95 -7.34 -22.71
C GLU A 385 -4.31 -6.55 -21.55
N ASP A 386 -3.46 -5.59 -21.89
CA ASP A 386 -2.93 -4.67 -20.90
C ASP A 386 -4.10 -3.95 -20.22
N PRO A 387 -4.06 -3.78 -18.88
CA PRO A 387 -5.08 -3.03 -18.20
C PRO A 387 -5.12 -1.60 -18.77
N LYS A 388 -6.29 -0.97 -18.75
CA LYS A 388 -6.43 0.40 -19.27
C LYS A 388 -5.84 1.40 -18.28
N SER A 389 -5.00 2.28 -18.81
CA SER A 389 -4.38 3.39 -18.07
C SER A 389 -5.43 4.27 -17.39
N PRO A 390 -5.31 4.57 -16.08
CA PRO A 390 -6.21 5.49 -15.38
C PRO A 390 -5.97 6.97 -15.74
N LEU A 391 -4.82 7.31 -16.35
CA LEU A 391 -4.51 8.67 -16.84
C LEU A 391 -4.31 8.70 -18.36
N THR A 392 -5.34 8.37 -19.15
CA THR A 392 -5.28 8.65 -20.59
C THR A 392 -5.34 10.16 -20.86
N PRO A 393 -4.90 10.67 -22.03
CA PRO A 393 -5.07 12.08 -22.40
C PRO A 393 -6.51 12.56 -22.25
N ASP A 394 -7.48 11.70 -22.60
CA ASP A 394 -8.90 11.96 -22.40
C ASP A 394 -9.23 12.10 -20.91
N GLU A 395 -8.74 11.22 -20.03
CA GLU A 395 -8.94 11.32 -18.57
C GLU A 395 -8.31 12.60 -17.99
N VAL A 396 -7.14 13.02 -18.49
CA VAL A 396 -6.50 14.29 -18.08
C VAL A 396 -7.37 15.49 -18.49
N SER A 397 -7.92 15.48 -19.71
CA SER A 397 -8.83 16.54 -20.16
C SER A 397 -10.13 16.57 -19.36
N ARG A 398 -10.67 15.39 -19.01
CA ARG A 398 -11.84 15.22 -18.14
C ARG A 398 -11.57 15.75 -16.73
N TYR A 399 -10.38 15.48 -16.19
CA TYR A 399 -9.96 16.03 -14.90
C TYR A 399 -9.90 17.56 -14.94
N GLY A 400 -9.33 18.12 -16.01
CA GLY A 400 -9.35 19.56 -16.28
C GLY A 400 -10.76 20.14 -16.36
N ALA A 401 -11.69 19.45 -17.03
CA ALA A 401 -13.09 19.85 -17.10
C ALA A 401 -13.77 19.82 -15.71
N MET A 402 -13.54 18.78 -14.91
CA MET A 402 -14.03 18.70 -13.53
C MET A 402 -13.49 19.83 -12.65
N MET A 403 -12.19 20.15 -12.77
CA MET A 403 -11.62 21.32 -12.08
C MET A 403 -12.27 22.62 -12.54
N GLY A 404 -12.55 22.77 -13.84
CA GLY A 404 -13.28 23.92 -14.39
C GLY A 404 -14.68 24.06 -13.80
N ILE A 405 -15.43 22.96 -13.68
CA ILE A 405 -16.77 22.94 -13.04
C ILE A 405 -16.66 23.31 -11.56
N SER A 406 -15.74 22.67 -10.81
CA SER A 406 -15.53 22.98 -9.39
C SER A 406 -15.16 24.46 -9.17
N THR A 407 -14.32 25.00 -10.05
CA THR A 407 -13.99 26.43 -10.07
C THR A 407 -15.22 27.31 -10.35
N GLY A 408 -16.08 26.91 -11.29
CA GLY A 408 -17.35 27.59 -11.56
C GLY A 408 -18.30 27.60 -10.36
N ILE A 409 -18.42 26.47 -9.65
CA ILE A 409 -19.18 26.37 -8.39
C ILE A 409 -18.57 27.29 -7.34
N ALA A 410 -17.25 27.26 -7.16
CA ALA A 410 -16.56 28.13 -6.20
C ALA A 410 -16.80 29.61 -6.51
N GLN A 411 -16.86 30.00 -7.78
CA GLN A 411 -17.21 31.37 -8.19
C GLN A 411 -18.66 31.72 -7.89
N ALA A 412 -19.61 30.82 -8.18
CA ALA A 412 -21.03 31.03 -7.86
C ALA A 412 -21.24 31.17 -6.34
N VAL A 413 -20.61 30.29 -5.56
CA VAL A 413 -20.62 30.34 -4.09
C VAL A 413 -19.96 31.63 -3.59
N SER A 414 -18.84 32.05 -4.19
CA SER A 414 -18.19 33.31 -3.84
C SER A 414 -19.10 34.51 -4.09
N GLU A 415 -19.88 34.52 -5.17
CA GLU A 415 -20.81 35.60 -5.47
C GLU A 415 -22.00 35.61 -4.51
N ILE A 416 -22.53 34.44 -4.15
CA ILE A 416 -23.54 34.30 -3.08
C ILE A 416 -22.99 34.82 -1.75
N ASN A 417 -21.75 34.47 -1.41
CA ASN A 417 -21.11 34.87 -0.16
C ASN A 417 -20.90 36.38 -0.06
N LYS A 418 -20.64 37.10 -1.16
CA LYS A 418 -20.62 38.57 -1.17
C LYS A 418 -21.95 39.18 -0.74
N HIS A 419 -23.08 38.55 -1.09
CA HIS A 419 -24.40 39.01 -0.65
C HIS A 419 -24.75 38.62 0.78
N LEU A 420 -24.06 37.63 1.35
CA LEU A 420 -24.19 37.22 2.75
C LEU A 420 -23.18 37.93 3.69
N GLU A 421 -22.27 38.73 3.12
CA GLU A 421 -21.38 39.60 3.87
C GLU A 421 -22.15 40.82 4.39
N ILE A 422 -22.31 40.93 5.71
CA ILE A 422 -23.13 41.96 6.36
C ILE A 422 -22.28 43.20 6.66
N LEU A 423 -21.05 43.01 7.14
CA LEU A 423 -20.06 44.05 7.44
C LEU A 423 -18.68 43.57 7.02
N GLY A 424 -18.20 44.07 5.88
CA GLY A 424 -16.95 43.62 5.26
C GLY A 424 -15.75 44.53 5.50
N MET A 425 -14.55 43.95 5.44
CA MET A 425 -13.30 44.72 5.55
C MET A 425 -13.14 45.71 4.39
N GLU A 426 -13.60 45.33 3.18
CA GLU A 426 -13.53 46.20 2.00
C GLU A 426 -14.35 47.49 2.20
N GLU A 427 -15.51 47.40 2.84
CA GLU A 427 -16.34 48.57 3.14
C GLU A 427 -15.68 49.48 4.19
N LEU A 428 -15.09 48.90 5.24
CA LEU A 428 -14.32 49.64 6.25
C LEU A 428 -13.11 50.36 5.60
N GLN A 429 -12.39 49.69 4.70
CA GLN A 429 -11.28 50.28 3.94
C GLN A 429 -11.76 51.40 3.01
N LYS A 430 -12.82 51.17 2.21
CA LYS A 430 -13.39 52.18 1.32
C LYS A 430 -13.83 53.44 2.10
N ASN A 431 -14.48 53.25 3.24
CA ASN A 431 -14.91 54.35 4.10
C ASN A 431 -13.70 55.11 4.68
N ARG A 432 -12.64 54.41 5.09
CA ARG A 432 -11.39 55.04 5.53
C ARG A 432 -10.71 55.81 4.41
N ILE A 433 -10.57 55.25 3.22
CA ILE A 433 -9.97 55.91 2.04
C ILE A 433 -10.74 57.18 1.67
N LYS A 434 -12.08 57.13 1.63
CA LYS A 434 -12.91 58.32 1.41
C LYS A 434 -12.69 59.39 2.48
N GLY A 435 -12.53 58.97 3.74
CA GLY A 435 -12.19 59.85 4.86
C GLY A 435 -10.83 60.51 4.68
N LEU A 436 -9.80 59.75 4.31
CA LEU A 436 -8.45 60.26 4.05
C LEU A 436 -8.42 61.21 2.84
N GLN A 437 -9.12 60.87 1.74
CA GLN A 437 -9.26 61.76 0.58
C GLN A 437 -9.95 63.07 0.94
N LYS A 438 -11.02 63.02 1.75
CA LYS A 438 -11.70 64.22 2.23
C LYS A 438 -10.77 65.06 3.11
N ASN A 439 -10.07 64.45 4.06
CA ASN A 439 -9.10 65.12 4.93
C ASN A 439 -7.98 65.78 4.11
N PHE A 440 -7.49 65.09 3.08
CA PHE A 440 -6.48 65.61 2.15
C PHE A 440 -7.01 66.81 1.34
N ILE A 441 -8.20 66.69 0.73
CA ILE A 441 -8.84 67.78 -0.01
C ILE A 441 -9.09 68.99 0.90
N ASP A 442 -9.58 68.77 2.12
CA ASP A 442 -9.86 69.84 3.09
C ASP A 442 -8.57 70.51 3.59
N ALA A 443 -7.50 69.75 3.80
CA ALA A 443 -6.19 70.29 4.15
C ALA A 443 -5.57 71.11 2.99
N PHE A 444 -5.69 70.62 1.76
CA PHE A 444 -5.24 71.33 0.56
C PHE A 444 -6.03 72.63 0.32
N ARG A 445 -7.35 72.62 0.57
CA ARG A 445 -8.20 73.83 0.49
C ARG A 445 -7.86 74.87 1.56
N LYS A 446 -7.50 74.44 2.78
CA LYS A 446 -7.18 75.35 3.89
C LYS A 446 -5.75 75.90 3.83
N ASN A 447 -4.78 75.11 3.37
CA ASN A 447 -3.37 75.52 3.25
C ASN A 447 -2.68 74.82 2.04
N PRO A 448 -2.84 75.33 0.82
CA PRO A 448 -2.38 74.66 -0.42
C PRO A 448 -0.85 74.52 -0.55
N PHE A 449 -0.07 75.29 0.21
CA PHE A 449 1.40 75.26 0.17
C PHE A 449 2.04 74.56 1.39
N ALA A 450 1.24 74.08 2.35
CA ALA A 450 1.75 73.35 3.50
C ALA A 450 1.78 71.83 3.19
N PRO A 451 2.84 71.10 3.58
CA PRO A 451 2.88 69.66 3.40
C PRO A 451 1.77 68.99 4.21
N TYR A 452 0.98 68.14 3.56
CA TYR A 452 -0.03 67.33 4.25
C TYR A 452 0.64 66.38 5.24
N LYS A 453 0.35 66.56 6.54
CA LYS A 453 0.83 65.71 7.62
C LYS A 453 -0.38 65.09 8.30
N GLU A 454 -0.51 63.78 8.21
CA GLU A 454 -1.52 63.02 8.93
C GLU A 454 -0.87 62.37 10.16
N SER A 455 -1.48 62.56 11.32
CA SER A 455 -1.00 61.97 12.58
C SER A 455 -1.26 60.47 12.61
N ILE A 456 -0.44 59.73 13.37
CA ILE A 456 -0.70 58.32 13.67
C ILE A 456 -2.13 58.20 14.20
N SER A 457 -2.97 57.40 13.54
CA SER A 457 -4.36 57.19 13.94
C SER A 457 -4.78 55.77 13.69
N THR A 458 -5.61 55.23 14.59
CA THR A 458 -6.18 53.90 14.44
C THR A 458 -7.56 53.98 13.80
N TRP A 459 -7.88 53.04 12.93
CA TRP A 459 -9.22 52.87 12.37
C TRP A 459 -9.63 51.41 12.53
N GLY A 460 -10.92 51.15 12.63
CA GLY A 460 -11.38 49.80 12.89
C GLY A 460 -12.89 49.70 12.88
N GLY A 461 -13.39 48.48 12.92
CA GLY A 461 -14.81 48.21 12.85
C GLY A 461 -15.14 46.75 13.10
N VAL A 462 -16.41 46.50 13.38
CA VAL A 462 -16.96 45.15 13.50
C VAL A 462 -17.02 44.52 12.11
N LEU A 463 -16.61 43.26 12.03
CA LEU A 463 -16.76 42.38 10.88
C LEU A 463 -17.89 41.41 11.16
N ALA A 464 -18.76 41.17 10.19
CA ALA A 464 -19.83 40.18 10.30
C ALA A 464 -20.12 39.60 8.92
N SER A 465 -20.03 38.28 8.79
CA SER A 465 -20.31 37.62 7.51
C SER A 465 -21.00 36.28 7.72
N GLY A 466 -22.00 36.01 6.88
CA GLY A 466 -22.48 34.66 6.61
C GLY A 466 -21.78 34.11 5.38
N GLY A 467 -21.75 32.79 5.25
CA GLY A 467 -21.27 32.13 4.04
C GLY A 467 -21.77 30.72 3.90
N ILE A 468 -21.76 30.25 2.67
CA ILE A 468 -22.00 28.86 2.28
C ILE A 468 -20.70 28.38 1.61
N ASP A 469 -20.38 27.11 1.81
CA ASP A 469 -19.29 26.42 1.14
C ASP A 469 -19.90 25.26 0.33
N ALA A 470 -19.59 25.15 -0.96
CA ALA A 470 -19.99 24.01 -1.76
C ALA A 470 -18.91 23.68 -2.79
N SER A 471 -18.51 22.42 -2.90
CA SER A 471 -17.53 21.98 -3.90
C SER A 471 -17.64 20.48 -4.15
N ARG A 472 -17.32 20.05 -5.38
CA ARG A 472 -17.09 18.65 -5.75
C ARG A 472 -15.71 18.54 -6.37
N ASN A 473 -14.83 17.76 -5.73
CA ASN A 473 -13.43 17.68 -6.09
C ASN A 473 -12.99 16.24 -6.30
N LEU A 474 -12.13 16.01 -7.29
CA LEU A 474 -11.48 14.73 -7.47
C LEU A 474 -10.08 14.78 -6.86
N VAL A 475 -9.88 14.03 -5.78
CA VAL A 475 -8.63 13.99 -5.02
C VAL A 475 -7.90 12.67 -5.24
N THR A 476 -6.58 12.73 -5.13
CA THR A 476 -5.71 11.55 -5.05
C THR A 476 -5.14 11.44 -3.64
N GLY A 477 -4.77 10.23 -3.23
CA GLY A 477 -4.25 9.97 -1.89
C GLY A 477 -5.34 9.60 -0.89
N THR A 478 -5.01 9.75 0.40
CA THR A 478 -5.94 9.51 1.50
C THR A 478 -6.68 10.81 1.85
N TYR A 479 -8.01 10.77 1.94
CA TYR A 479 -8.83 11.91 2.33
C TYR A 479 -9.83 11.51 3.42
N TYR A 480 -9.80 12.13 4.60
CA TYR A 480 -10.75 11.88 5.70
C TYR A 480 -10.90 10.43 6.23
N GLY A 481 -9.95 9.52 6.03
CA GLY A 481 -10.08 8.15 6.57
C GLY A 481 -9.96 7.03 5.54
N THR A 482 -10.14 7.35 4.27
CA THR A 482 -10.04 6.39 3.16
C THR A 482 -8.57 6.12 2.84
N ASP A 483 -7.99 5.11 3.48
CA ASP A 483 -6.65 4.65 3.12
C ASP A 483 -6.70 3.92 1.77
N GLN A 484 -5.91 4.40 0.81
CA GLN A 484 -5.70 3.76 -0.50
C GLN A 484 -5.25 2.30 -0.39
N ASN A 485 -4.70 1.91 0.77
CA ASN A 485 -4.25 0.54 1.01
C ASN A 485 -5.37 -0.44 1.41
N THR A 486 -6.53 0.03 1.87
CA THR A 486 -7.49 -0.85 2.56
C THR A 486 -8.75 -1.16 1.75
N LEU A 487 -9.20 -0.25 0.86
CA LEU A 487 -10.51 -0.39 0.22
C LEU A 487 -10.39 -0.12 -1.29
N LYS A 488 -10.24 -1.21 -2.06
CA LYS A 488 -10.33 -1.30 -3.54
C LYS A 488 -9.48 -0.28 -4.31
N LYS A 489 -8.14 -0.52 -4.42
CA LYS A 489 -7.15 -0.08 -5.45
C LYS A 489 -7.45 1.15 -6.35
N ASN A 490 -8.25 2.11 -5.91
CA ASN A 490 -8.71 3.24 -6.71
C ASN A 490 -7.91 4.44 -6.25
N PRO A 491 -6.97 4.96 -7.07
CA PRO A 491 -6.14 6.09 -6.69
C PRO A 491 -6.94 7.40 -6.59
N LEU A 492 -8.20 7.40 -7.05
CA LEU A 492 -9.07 8.56 -7.18
C LEU A 492 -10.27 8.48 -6.23
N GLN A 493 -10.58 9.60 -5.60
CA GLN A 493 -11.71 9.76 -4.70
C GLN A 493 -12.50 11.02 -5.10
N LEU A 494 -13.81 10.89 -5.18
CA LEU A 494 -14.72 12.00 -5.38
C LEU A 494 -15.16 12.52 -4.01
N VAL A 495 -14.95 13.81 -3.77
CA VAL A 495 -15.21 14.50 -2.52
C VAL A 495 -16.24 15.58 -2.75
N ASP A 496 -17.41 15.41 -2.15
CA ASP A 496 -18.45 16.43 -2.10
C ASP A 496 -18.41 17.10 -0.73
N LEU A 497 -18.37 18.44 -0.71
CA LEU A 497 -18.43 19.26 0.49
C LEU A 497 -19.57 20.25 0.35
N VAL A 498 -20.40 20.33 1.40
CA VAL A 498 -21.42 21.37 1.57
C VAL A 498 -21.36 21.88 3.01
N GLY A 499 -21.30 23.19 3.21
CA GLY A 499 -21.20 23.78 4.54
C GLY A 499 -21.83 25.16 4.62
N VAL A 500 -22.06 25.60 5.85
CA VAL A 500 -22.53 26.94 6.18
C VAL A 500 -21.66 27.50 7.29
N ARG A 501 -21.37 28.80 7.24
CA ARG A 501 -20.57 29.51 8.23
C ARG A 501 -21.19 30.84 8.60
N ALA A 502 -20.99 31.24 9.84
CA ALA A 502 -21.28 32.56 10.35
C ALA A 502 -20.07 33.05 11.15
N SER A 503 -19.57 34.23 10.85
CA SER A 503 -18.43 34.82 11.54
C SER A 503 -18.73 36.23 12.03
N VAL A 504 -18.18 36.57 13.18
CA VAL A 504 -18.21 37.90 13.78
C VAL A 504 -16.82 38.24 14.29
N GLY A 505 -16.36 39.46 14.06
CA GLY A 505 -15.03 39.87 14.50
C GLY A 505 -14.87 41.38 14.59
N TYR A 506 -13.65 41.81 14.84
CA TYR A 506 -13.24 43.20 14.90
C TYR A 506 -11.90 43.35 14.19
N PHE A 507 -11.80 44.38 13.36
CA PHE A 507 -10.56 44.77 12.70
C PHE A 507 -10.07 46.09 13.27
N LEU A 508 -8.75 46.20 13.47
CA LEU A 508 -8.06 47.41 13.87
C LEU A 508 -6.82 47.61 12.99
N GLY A 509 -6.79 48.68 12.19
CA GLY A 509 -5.65 49.15 11.42
C GLY A 509 -5.01 50.39 12.04
N ILE A 510 -3.71 50.60 11.81
CA ILE A 510 -2.98 51.79 12.28
C ILE A 510 -2.38 52.51 11.08
N ASP A 511 -2.78 53.76 10.88
CA ASP A 511 -2.23 54.65 9.85
C ASP A 511 -1.12 55.51 10.42
N GLY A 512 -0.17 55.93 9.57
CA GLY A 512 0.82 56.96 9.91
C GLY A 512 2.08 56.50 10.67
N VAL A 513 2.22 55.20 10.97
CA VAL A 513 3.42 54.64 11.64
C VAL A 513 4.68 54.81 10.76
N ASN A 514 4.54 54.53 9.46
CA ASN A 514 5.49 54.84 8.39
C ASN A 514 4.72 54.83 7.06
N LYS A 515 5.14 55.59 6.03
CA LYS A 515 4.50 55.60 4.69
C LYS A 515 4.54 54.23 3.98
N HIS A 516 5.26 53.28 4.55
CA HIS A 516 5.66 52.03 3.90
C HIS A 516 5.31 50.78 4.72
N ILE A 517 4.54 50.91 5.81
CA ILE A 517 4.13 49.78 6.67
C ILE A 517 2.67 49.96 7.03
N LEU A 518 1.85 48.94 6.78
CA LEU A 518 0.42 48.90 7.12
C LEU A 518 0.18 47.76 8.13
N PRO A 519 0.25 48.03 9.44
CA PRO A 519 -0.09 47.04 10.46
C PRO A 519 -1.61 46.96 10.66
N GLY A 520 -2.13 45.75 10.80
CA GLY A 520 -3.51 45.47 11.14
C GLY A 520 -3.63 44.29 12.09
N VAL A 521 -4.65 44.32 12.94
CA VAL A 521 -5.01 43.24 13.87
C VAL A 521 -6.47 42.87 13.63
N THR A 522 -6.75 41.57 13.54
CA THR A 522 -8.10 41.01 13.53
C THR A 522 -8.30 40.12 14.74
N ALA A 523 -9.50 40.13 15.29
CA ALA A 523 -9.94 39.11 16.23
C ALA A 523 -11.38 38.72 15.89
N GLY A 524 -11.69 37.44 15.89
CA GLY A 524 -12.99 36.95 15.45
C GLY A 524 -13.38 35.60 16.03
N MET A 525 -14.66 35.29 15.86
CA MET A 525 -15.24 33.99 16.13
C MET A 525 -16.01 33.54 14.90
N THR A 526 -15.77 32.31 14.46
CA THR A 526 -16.46 31.67 13.34
C THR A 526 -17.12 30.39 13.82
N LEU A 527 -18.43 30.27 13.56
CA LEU A 527 -19.20 29.05 13.69
C LEU A 527 -19.40 28.47 12.29
N GLN A 528 -19.05 27.20 12.10
CA GLN A 528 -19.19 26.52 10.82
C GLN A 528 -19.76 25.12 11.02
N ARG A 529 -20.68 24.71 10.15
CA ARG A 529 -21.12 23.32 10.00
C ARG A 529 -20.84 22.87 8.57
N SER A 530 -20.11 21.77 8.41
CA SER A 530 -19.83 21.17 7.10
C SER A 530 -20.22 19.70 7.05
N TYR A 531 -20.62 19.27 5.85
CA TYR A 531 -20.95 17.91 5.47
C TYR A 531 -20.01 17.50 4.35
N VAL A 532 -19.29 16.40 4.52
CA VAL A 532 -18.32 15.88 3.56
C VAL A 532 -18.66 14.44 3.23
N HIS A 533 -18.77 14.10 1.95
CA HIS A 533 -18.94 12.73 1.49
C HIS A 533 -17.80 12.37 0.55
N VAL A 534 -17.08 11.31 0.90
CA VAL A 534 -15.95 10.77 0.14
C VAL A 534 -16.36 9.42 -0.46
N ARG A 535 -16.22 9.28 -1.78
CA ARG A 535 -16.49 8.05 -2.52
C ARG A 535 -15.27 7.64 -3.35
N PRO A 536 -14.76 6.40 -3.22
CA PRO A 536 -13.77 5.86 -4.14
C PRO A 536 -14.36 5.70 -5.55
N VAL A 537 -13.64 6.15 -6.58
CA VAL A 537 -14.09 6.05 -7.98
C VAL A 537 -13.03 5.36 -8.84
N ALA A 538 -13.47 4.50 -9.76
CA ALA A 538 -12.57 3.70 -10.60
C ALA A 538 -11.82 4.53 -11.67
N SER A 539 -12.38 5.66 -12.10
CA SER A 539 -11.82 6.54 -13.14
C SER A 539 -12.40 7.95 -13.07
N VAL A 540 -11.78 8.91 -13.76
CA VAL A 540 -12.32 10.27 -13.93
C VAL A 540 -13.60 10.21 -14.76
N GLN A 541 -13.68 9.33 -15.75
CA GLN A 541 -14.93 9.10 -16.50
C GLN A 541 -16.09 8.67 -15.61
N ALA A 542 -15.85 7.72 -14.70
CA ALA A 542 -16.87 7.27 -13.76
C ALA A 542 -17.34 8.45 -12.90
N ALA A 543 -16.41 9.26 -12.40
CA ALA A 543 -16.72 10.46 -11.63
C ALA A 543 -17.52 11.51 -12.43
N MET A 544 -17.27 11.68 -13.73
CA MET A 544 -18.03 12.60 -14.58
C MET A 544 -19.43 12.11 -14.97
N LYS A 545 -19.65 10.79 -14.97
CA LYS A 545 -20.98 10.20 -15.25
C LYS A 545 -21.95 10.36 -14.08
N GLU A 546 -21.45 10.60 -12.88
CA GLU A 546 -22.26 10.94 -11.73
C GLU A 546 -22.90 12.32 -11.97
N GLU A 547 -24.23 12.39 -11.98
CA GLU A 547 -24.96 13.62 -12.26
C GLU A 547 -24.67 14.68 -11.18
N TRP A 548 -24.61 15.95 -11.61
CA TRP A 548 -24.31 17.08 -10.72
C TRP A 548 -25.52 17.54 -9.91
N ASP A 549 -26.72 17.23 -10.39
CA ASP A 549 -27.98 17.47 -9.67
C ASP A 549 -28.11 16.55 -8.43
N ASP A 550 -27.40 15.41 -8.45
CA ASP A 550 -27.24 14.47 -7.35
C ASP A 550 -25.91 14.69 -6.61
N ILE A 551 -25.70 15.89 -6.05
CA ILE A 551 -24.63 16.04 -5.03
C ILE A 551 -24.88 14.98 -3.96
N PHE A 552 -23.87 14.16 -3.64
CA PHE A 552 -24.12 12.99 -2.82
C PHE A 552 -24.57 13.37 -1.42
N VAL A 553 -24.12 14.51 -0.89
CA VAL A 553 -24.56 15.01 0.41
C VAL A 553 -26.09 15.21 0.43
N PRO A 554 -26.73 16.04 -0.42
CA PRO A 554 -28.19 16.08 -0.53
C PRO A 554 -28.88 14.72 -0.77
N GLY A 555 -28.36 13.88 -1.67
CA GLY A 555 -28.95 12.57 -1.98
C GLY A 555 -28.90 11.58 -0.80
N PHE A 556 -27.75 11.52 -0.12
CA PHE A 556 -27.54 10.77 1.12
C PHE A 556 -28.46 11.29 2.23
N MET A 557 -28.56 12.62 2.38
CA MET A 557 -29.47 13.25 3.35
C MET A 557 -30.95 13.00 3.00
N HIS A 558 -31.31 12.84 1.72
CA HIS A 558 -32.66 12.47 1.31
C HIS A 558 -32.99 11.01 1.63
N GLY A 559 -32.09 10.07 1.29
CA GLY A 559 -32.22 8.65 1.67
C GLY A 559 -32.20 8.44 3.18
N LEU A 560 -31.47 9.30 3.90
CA LEU A 560 -31.56 9.36 5.34
C LEU A 560 -32.92 9.94 5.78
N SER A 561 -33.43 10.99 5.15
CA SER A 561 -34.73 11.57 5.51
C SER A 561 -35.88 10.58 5.36
N SER A 562 -35.82 9.67 4.39
CA SER A 562 -36.82 8.60 4.22
C SER A 562 -36.71 7.57 5.35
N LEU A 563 -35.50 7.19 5.74
CA LEU A 563 -35.26 6.37 6.94
C LEU A 563 -35.82 7.04 8.20
N ILE A 564 -35.58 8.34 8.38
CA ILE A 564 -35.96 9.01 9.62
C ILE A 564 -37.47 9.30 9.70
N LYS A 565 -38.14 9.62 8.58
CA LYS A 565 -39.60 9.80 8.54
C LYS A 565 -40.39 8.54 8.90
N MET A 566 -39.77 7.36 8.89
CA MET A 566 -40.41 6.10 9.27
C MET A 566 -40.34 5.80 10.78
N ASP A 567 -39.36 6.35 11.51
CA ASP A 567 -39.32 6.23 12.98
C ASP A 567 -40.49 7.00 13.63
N ASP A 568 -40.87 8.13 13.03
CA ASP A 568 -42.03 8.95 13.42
C ASP A 568 -43.35 8.16 13.40
N VAL A 569 -43.44 7.08 12.61
CA VAL A 569 -44.62 6.20 12.50
C VAL A 569 -44.75 5.26 13.72
N TYR A 570 -43.65 4.91 14.39
CA TYR A 570 -43.66 4.14 15.64
C TYR A 570 -43.76 5.04 16.88
N THR A 571 -43.64 6.36 16.74
CA THR A 571 -43.67 7.33 17.84
C THR A 571 -44.82 8.35 17.73
N SER A 572 -45.90 8.02 17.01
CA SER A 572 -47.05 8.93 16.82
C SER A 572 -47.58 9.50 18.16
N PRO A 573 -48.01 10.78 18.23
CA PRO A 573 -48.54 11.41 19.45
C PRO A 573 -49.88 10.82 19.93
N ASP A 574 -50.54 10.01 19.10
CA ASP A 574 -51.86 9.45 19.41
C ASP A 574 -51.70 8.12 20.16
N VAL A 575 -51.47 8.22 21.47
CA VAL A 575 -51.21 7.11 22.42
C VAL A 575 -52.33 6.04 22.40
N ASN A 576 -53.48 6.33 21.79
CA ASN A 576 -54.66 5.45 21.74
C ASN A 576 -54.85 4.69 20.41
N LYS A 577 -54.01 4.90 19.38
CA LYS A 577 -54.14 4.18 18.11
C LYS A 577 -53.36 2.87 18.14
N VAL A 578 -54.05 1.75 18.39
CA VAL A 578 -53.49 0.40 18.25
C VAL A 578 -53.35 0.09 16.76
N LEU A 579 -52.11 -0.04 16.28
CA LEU A 579 -51.81 -0.46 14.91
C LEU A 579 -52.21 -1.93 14.72
N THR A 580 -52.83 -2.26 13.59
CA THR A 580 -53.14 -3.65 13.25
C THR A 580 -51.87 -4.42 12.85
N GLU A 581 -51.87 -5.75 12.94
CA GLU A 581 -50.72 -6.58 12.51
C GLU A 581 -50.33 -6.32 11.04
N GLU A 582 -51.31 -6.06 10.17
CA GLU A 582 -51.08 -5.74 8.76
C GLU A 582 -50.43 -4.36 8.58
N GLU A 583 -50.80 -3.37 9.39
CA GLU A 583 -50.15 -2.05 9.40
C GLU A 583 -48.70 -2.13 9.90
N ILE A 584 -48.45 -2.94 10.95
CA ILE A 584 -47.09 -3.17 11.47
C ILE A 584 -46.22 -3.86 10.42
N LYS A 585 -46.74 -4.88 9.73
CA LYS A 585 -46.02 -5.60 8.67
C LYS A 585 -45.71 -4.70 7.47
N SER A 586 -46.69 -3.89 7.05
CA SER A 586 -46.53 -2.88 6.00
C SER A 586 -45.48 -1.82 6.36
N HIS A 587 -45.42 -1.40 7.62
CA HIS A 587 -44.41 -0.45 8.09
C HIS A 587 -43.01 -1.08 8.19
N ASP A 588 -42.89 -2.30 8.70
CA ASP A 588 -41.63 -3.05 8.75
C ASP A 588 -41.07 -3.28 7.33
N GLU A 589 -41.91 -3.63 6.36
CA GLU A 589 -41.52 -3.80 4.95
C GLU A 589 -41.04 -2.48 4.31
N LYS A 590 -41.73 -1.37 4.58
CA LYS A 590 -41.32 -0.04 4.10
C LYS A 590 -40.01 0.42 4.73
N PHE A 591 -39.84 0.18 6.03
CA PHE A 591 -38.62 0.46 6.76
C PHE A 591 -37.44 -0.36 6.23
N ASP A 592 -37.62 -1.65 6.03
CA ASP A 592 -36.59 -2.53 5.47
C ASP A 592 -36.22 -2.11 4.06
N LYS A 593 -37.18 -1.63 3.27
CA LYS A 593 -36.90 -1.05 1.95
C LYS A 593 -36.05 0.21 2.03
N ALA A 594 -36.36 1.13 2.95
CA ALA A 594 -35.60 2.37 3.12
C ALA A 594 -34.18 2.12 3.65
N LEU A 595 -34.02 1.22 4.62
CA LEU A 595 -32.72 0.80 5.14
C LEU A 595 -31.89 0.08 4.08
N LYS A 596 -32.50 -0.83 3.32
CA LYS A 596 -31.86 -1.50 2.20
C LYS A 596 -31.41 -0.51 1.13
N GLU A 597 -32.24 0.47 0.77
CA GLU A 597 -31.89 1.50 -0.19
C GLU A 597 -30.71 2.35 0.29
N PHE A 598 -30.72 2.77 1.56
CA PHE A 598 -29.60 3.48 2.19
C PHE A 598 -28.30 2.67 2.13
N LEU A 599 -28.32 1.41 2.58
CA LEU A 599 -27.15 0.53 2.59
C LEU A 599 -26.66 0.16 1.19
N THR A 600 -27.55 0.14 0.20
CA THR A 600 -27.20 -0.11 -1.21
C THR A 600 -26.54 1.12 -1.84
N ARG A 601 -26.96 2.33 -1.45
CA ARG A 601 -26.38 3.59 -1.92
C ARG A 601 -25.05 3.93 -1.25
N PHE A 602 -24.87 3.58 0.02
CA PHE A 602 -23.65 3.81 0.79
C PHE A 602 -22.69 2.61 0.67
N GLN A 603 -21.88 2.60 -0.39
CA GLN A 603 -21.02 1.47 -0.75
C GLN A 603 -19.81 1.32 0.18
N SER A 604 -19.23 0.11 0.24
CA SER A 604 -17.99 -0.13 1.00
C SER A 604 -16.85 0.78 0.52
N GLY A 605 -16.16 1.42 1.46
CA GLY A 605 -15.15 2.44 1.18
C GLY A 605 -15.67 3.89 1.22
N GLU A 606 -16.98 4.10 1.32
CA GLU A 606 -17.53 5.45 1.46
C GLU A 606 -17.44 5.97 2.90
N VAL A 607 -17.19 7.28 3.01
CA VAL A 607 -17.11 8.00 4.28
C VAL A 607 -17.99 9.24 4.22
N PHE A 608 -18.86 9.39 5.21
CA PHE A 608 -19.68 10.59 5.40
C PHE A 608 -19.32 11.25 6.73
N THR A 609 -18.98 12.53 6.71
CA THR A 609 -18.53 13.27 7.89
C THR A 609 -19.35 14.53 8.08
N ILE A 610 -19.84 14.75 9.30
CA ILE A 610 -20.47 15.99 9.75
C ILE A 610 -19.52 16.66 10.74
N THR A 611 -19.17 17.91 10.49
CA THR A 611 -18.25 18.66 11.35
C THR A 611 -18.89 19.97 11.78
N ASP A 612 -19.00 20.15 13.10
CA ASP A 612 -19.32 21.40 13.76
C ASP A 612 -18.04 22.03 14.30
N THR A 613 -17.71 23.24 13.87
CA THR A 613 -16.50 23.94 14.26
C THR A 613 -16.84 25.30 14.86
N LEU A 614 -16.30 25.56 16.05
CA LEU A 614 -16.19 26.89 16.63
C LEU A 614 -14.71 27.28 16.62
N LEU A 615 -14.37 28.29 15.84
CA LEU A 615 -13.04 28.86 15.73
C LEU A 615 -13.04 30.24 16.37
N ALA A 616 -12.13 30.48 17.31
CA ALA A 616 -11.82 31.81 17.82
C ALA A 616 -10.41 32.16 17.38
N ASP A 617 -10.22 33.23 16.63
CA ASP A 617 -8.95 33.61 16.05
C ASP A 617 -8.56 35.04 16.43
N ALA A 618 -7.26 35.27 16.61
CA ALA A 618 -6.65 36.58 16.70
C ALA A 618 -5.40 36.57 15.84
N SER A 619 -5.28 37.52 14.92
CA SER A 619 -4.15 37.61 14.00
C SER A 619 -3.67 39.05 13.81
N ALA A 620 -2.37 39.20 13.60
CA ALA A 620 -1.73 40.44 13.22
C ALA A 620 -1.09 40.25 11.84
N LEU A 621 -1.30 41.23 10.96
CA LEU A 621 -0.72 41.30 9.64
C LEU A 621 0.08 42.59 9.53
N VAL A 622 1.32 42.48 9.07
CA VAL A 622 2.15 43.61 8.70
C VAL A 622 2.47 43.48 7.21
N ARG A 623 1.97 44.42 6.41
CA ARG A 623 2.26 44.51 4.98
C ARG A 623 3.31 45.58 4.70
N ILE A 624 4.39 45.19 4.02
CA ILE A 624 5.51 46.06 3.62
C ILE A 624 5.59 46.07 2.10
N PRO A 625 5.05 47.11 1.41
CA PRO A 625 5.20 47.27 -0.02
C PRO A 625 6.68 47.39 -0.44
N LEU A 626 7.14 46.57 -1.38
CA LEU A 626 8.53 46.57 -1.86
C LEU A 626 8.86 47.78 -2.73
N ASN A 627 7.86 48.48 -3.29
CA ASN A 627 8.04 49.78 -3.94
C ASN A 627 8.59 50.85 -2.98
N ALA A 628 8.46 50.65 -1.67
CA ALA A 628 9.08 51.47 -0.64
C ALA A 628 10.58 51.24 -0.47
N LEU A 629 11.05 50.03 -0.82
CA LEU A 629 12.41 49.56 -0.60
C LEU A 629 13.25 49.61 -1.88
N MET A 630 12.64 49.86 -3.03
CA MET A 630 13.30 49.91 -4.34
C MET A 630 13.19 51.32 -4.97
N PRO A 631 14.26 51.86 -5.59
CA PRO A 631 14.27 53.18 -6.21
C PRO A 631 13.47 53.30 -7.52
N VAL A 632 12.78 52.24 -7.95
CA VAL A 632 12.01 52.18 -9.21
C VAL A 632 10.53 51.97 -8.87
N ALA A 633 9.67 52.91 -9.28
CA ALA A 633 8.23 52.80 -9.12
C ALA A 633 7.65 51.78 -10.12
N LEU A 634 7.50 50.54 -9.70
CA LEU A 634 6.78 49.51 -10.44
C LEU A 634 5.28 49.74 -10.25
N THR A 635 4.67 50.64 -11.00
CA THR A 635 3.27 51.07 -10.78
C THR A 635 2.22 50.04 -11.19
N SER A 636 2.61 49.01 -11.96
CA SER A 636 1.72 47.96 -12.48
C SER A 636 1.75 46.65 -11.69
N PHE A 637 2.63 46.54 -10.70
CA PHE A 637 2.76 45.37 -9.84
C PHE A 637 2.87 45.89 -8.40
N ASP A 638 2.11 45.34 -7.45
CA ASP A 638 2.08 45.82 -6.05
C ASP A 638 2.86 44.85 -5.13
N PRO A 639 4.20 44.75 -5.30
CA PRO A 639 4.99 43.77 -4.59
C PRO A 639 5.02 44.07 -3.11
N ALA A 640 4.93 43.04 -2.27
CA ALA A 640 4.92 43.20 -0.83
C ALA A 640 5.58 42.02 -0.11
N ILE A 641 6.06 42.31 1.10
CA ILE A 641 6.36 41.31 2.12
C ILE A 641 5.20 41.37 3.12
N ASN A 642 4.56 40.23 3.37
CA ASN A 642 3.54 40.11 4.40
C ASN A 642 4.10 39.27 5.54
N VAL A 643 4.05 39.80 6.75
CA VAL A 643 4.36 39.06 7.98
C VAL A 643 3.04 38.86 8.71
N THR A 644 2.68 37.60 8.93
CA THR A 644 1.45 37.20 9.62
C THR A 644 1.81 36.47 10.90
N GLY A 645 1.21 36.88 12.00
CA GLY A 645 1.28 36.17 13.28
C GLY A 645 -0.13 35.95 13.79
N GLY A 646 -0.44 34.82 14.40
CA GLY A 646 -1.76 34.63 14.96
C GLY A 646 -1.88 33.42 15.87
N ILE A 647 -2.91 33.46 16.70
CA ILE A 647 -3.33 32.37 17.58
C ILE A 647 -4.80 32.07 17.29
N SER A 648 -5.15 30.79 17.25
CA SER A 648 -6.53 30.36 17.09
C SER A 648 -6.85 29.20 18.00
N GLY A 649 -7.92 29.35 18.79
CA GLY A 649 -8.54 28.26 19.53
C GLY A 649 -9.64 27.64 18.68
N MET A 650 -9.72 26.31 18.65
CA MET A 650 -10.72 25.57 17.90
C MET A 650 -11.36 24.50 18.78
N VAL A 651 -12.69 24.52 18.83
CA VAL A 651 -13.52 23.45 19.38
C VAL A 651 -14.28 22.82 18.22
N LEU A 652 -14.10 21.53 18.01
CA LEU A 652 -14.67 20.80 16.90
C LEU A 652 -15.41 19.56 17.41
N ARG A 653 -16.63 19.36 16.92
CA ARG A 653 -17.40 18.13 17.10
C ARG A 653 -17.56 17.48 15.74
N ARG A 654 -17.14 16.22 15.62
CA ARG A 654 -17.18 15.48 14.35
C ARG A 654 -17.92 14.17 14.53
N THR A 655 -18.79 13.86 13.58
CA THR A 655 -19.44 12.57 13.45
C THR A 655 -19.07 11.99 12.10
N THR A 656 -18.34 10.88 12.08
CA THR A 656 -17.92 10.20 10.86
C THR A 656 -18.59 8.84 10.78
N ILE A 657 -19.25 8.57 9.66
CA ILE A 657 -19.91 7.30 9.34
C ILE A 657 -19.13 6.69 8.18
N THR A 658 -18.66 5.46 8.34
CA THR A 658 -17.86 4.77 7.32
C THR A 658 -18.46 3.40 7.03
N ARG A 659 -18.60 3.05 5.75
CA ARG A 659 -18.93 1.68 5.34
C ARG A 659 -17.64 0.88 5.17
N THR A 660 -17.48 -0.15 5.97
CA THR A 660 -16.42 -1.15 5.85
C THR A 660 -16.98 -2.44 5.27
N ASP A 661 -16.11 -3.37 4.89
CA ASP A 661 -16.54 -4.70 4.43
C ASP A 661 -17.23 -5.50 5.56
N ASP A 662 -16.81 -5.28 6.80
CA ASP A 662 -17.38 -5.92 8.00
C ASP A 662 -18.68 -5.24 8.49
N GLY A 663 -18.91 -3.96 8.17
CA GLY A 663 -20.06 -3.27 8.72
C GLY A 663 -20.11 -1.76 8.51
N ILE A 664 -20.71 -1.06 9.47
CA ILE A 664 -20.75 0.40 9.53
C ILE A 664 -20.03 0.83 10.81
N HIS A 665 -19.03 1.68 10.66
CA HIS A 665 -18.31 2.25 11.80
C HIS A 665 -18.78 3.69 11.99
N VAL A 666 -19.13 4.05 13.22
CA VAL A 666 -19.54 5.41 13.58
C VAL A 666 -18.54 5.96 14.59
N TYR A 667 -17.90 7.07 14.26
CA TYR A 667 -16.94 7.76 15.12
C TYR A 667 -17.52 9.09 15.55
N VAL A 668 -17.57 9.34 16.85
CA VAL A 668 -18.06 10.60 17.41
C VAL A 668 -16.96 11.23 18.23
N GLN A 669 -16.61 12.45 17.87
CA GLN A 669 -15.38 13.08 18.29
C GLN A 669 -15.59 14.47 18.82
N ARG A 670 -14.79 14.81 19.82
CA ARG A 670 -14.65 16.16 20.35
C ARG A 670 -13.17 16.50 20.39
N LEU A 671 -12.80 17.53 19.63
CA LEU A 671 -11.45 18.05 19.52
C LEU A 671 -11.42 19.45 20.12
N ASN A 672 -10.50 19.68 21.04
CA ASN A 672 -10.14 21.02 21.50
C ASN A 672 -8.68 21.25 21.13
N SER A 673 -8.38 22.34 20.42
CA SER A 673 -7.00 22.65 20.06
C SER A 673 -6.69 24.13 20.07
N VAL A 674 -5.43 24.44 20.32
CA VAL A 674 -4.83 25.77 20.14
C VAL A 674 -3.80 25.66 19.03
N LEU A 675 -3.80 26.63 18.13
CA LEU A 675 -2.91 26.72 16.99
C LEU A 675 -2.24 28.09 16.98
N GLU A 676 -0.92 28.11 17.07
CA GLU A 676 -0.08 29.29 16.91
C GLU A 676 0.53 29.27 15.51
N ARG A 677 0.54 30.43 14.84
CA ARG A 677 0.99 30.58 13.46
C ARG A 677 1.91 31.79 13.33
N LEU A 678 3.01 31.57 12.61
CA LEU A 678 3.89 32.63 12.12
C LEU A 678 4.13 32.37 10.63
N GLY A 679 3.92 33.38 9.80
CA GLY A 679 4.05 33.29 8.35
C GLY A 679 4.75 34.51 7.78
N VAL A 680 5.63 34.30 6.81
CA VAL A 680 6.24 35.35 5.99
C VAL A 680 6.05 34.98 4.53
N ASP A 681 5.33 35.81 3.77
CA ASP A 681 5.17 35.63 2.34
C ASP A 681 5.71 36.81 1.53
N PHE A 682 6.33 36.47 0.41
CA PHE A 682 6.87 37.41 -0.55
C PHE A 682 6.03 37.34 -1.81
N SER A 683 5.28 38.40 -2.06
CA SER A 683 4.39 38.52 -3.21
C SER A 683 4.89 39.59 -4.17
N PHE A 684 4.83 39.27 -5.45
CA PHE A 684 4.95 40.24 -6.53
C PHE A 684 3.55 40.42 -7.14
N TRP A 685 3.29 39.83 -8.31
CA TRP A 685 1.91 39.56 -8.77
C TRP A 685 1.50 38.08 -8.58
N ILE A 686 2.46 37.23 -8.24
CA ILE A 686 2.31 35.86 -7.73
C ILE A 686 3.07 35.78 -6.41
N LYS A 687 2.66 34.86 -5.53
CA LYS A 687 3.45 34.50 -4.35
C LYS A 687 4.60 33.62 -4.82
N PHE A 688 5.82 34.09 -4.66
CA PHE A 688 7.00 33.34 -5.11
C PHE A 688 7.79 32.71 -3.97
N ALA A 689 7.65 33.19 -2.73
CA ALA A 689 8.22 32.52 -1.56
C ALA A 689 7.30 32.63 -0.34
N GLU A 690 7.22 31.57 0.45
CA GLU A 690 6.41 31.50 1.68
C GLU A 690 7.16 30.69 2.74
N LEU A 691 7.21 31.19 3.96
CA LEU A 691 7.74 30.53 5.14
C LEU A 691 6.63 30.49 6.18
N ASN A 692 6.23 29.33 6.64
CA ASN A 692 5.24 29.21 7.71
C ASN A 692 5.71 28.27 8.80
N THR A 693 5.38 28.63 10.03
CA THR A 693 5.52 27.81 11.22
C THR A 693 4.16 27.73 11.90
N LYS A 694 3.73 26.52 12.22
CA LYS A 694 2.47 26.22 12.88
C LYS A 694 2.76 25.31 14.07
N ALA A 695 2.46 25.76 15.28
CA ALA A 695 2.51 24.92 16.48
C ALA A 695 1.08 24.65 16.94
N ARG A 696 0.70 23.37 17.06
CA ARG A 696 -0.66 22.95 17.33
C ARG A 696 -0.67 21.96 18.48
N GLN A 697 -1.44 22.28 19.51
CA GLN A 697 -1.69 21.41 20.65
C GLN A 697 -3.17 21.10 20.76
N GLY A 698 -3.52 19.86 21.09
CA GLY A 698 -4.91 19.51 21.21
C GLY A 698 -5.21 18.18 21.87
N PHE A 699 -6.44 18.09 22.34
CA PHE A 699 -7.02 16.92 22.99
C PHE A 699 -8.20 16.45 22.18
N ILE A 700 -8.24 15.15 21.88
CA ILE A 700 -9.33 14.53 21.13
C ILE A 700 -9.92 13.43 22.00
N ASN A 701 -11.25 13.40 22.09
CA ASN A 701 -11.97 12.27 22.64
C ASN A 701 -12.82 11.67 21.53
N THR A 702 -12.51 10.44 21.14
CA THR A 702 -13.19 9.67 20.09
C THR A 702 -13.95 8.51 20.72
N LYS A 703 -15.24 8.41 20.43
CA LYS A 703 -16.04 7.21 20.67
C LYS A 703 -16.22 6.47 19.36
N ALA A 704 -15.68 5.26 19.26
CA ALA A 704 -15.74 4.42 18.07
C ALA A 704 -16.76 3.28 18.28
N TYR A 705 -17.87 3.34 17.55
CA TYR A 705 -18.91 2.31 17.53
C TYR A 705 -18.72 1.45 16.29
N LEU A 706 -18.44 0.17 16.49
CA LEU A 706 -18.28 -0.81 15.42
C LEU A 706 -19.59 -1.59 15.32
N LEU A 707 -20.35 -1.37 14.25
CA LEU A 707 -21.69 -1.92 14.07
C LEU A 707 -21.63 -2.99 12.98
N ASP A 708 -21.97 -4.23 13.31
CA ASP A 708 -22.08 -5.31 12.33
C ASP A 708 -23.12 -4.90 11.28
N GLY A 709 -22.70 -4.80 10.01
CA GLY A 709 -23.54 -4.29 8.92
C GLY A 709 -24.22 -5.36 8.10
N ASP A 710 -24.16 -6.61 8.54
CA ASP A 710 -24.52 -7.79 7.77
C ASP A 710 -26.00 -8.16 7.97
N PHE A 711 -26.87 -7.16 7.79
CA PHE A 711 -28.30 -7.20 8.09
C PHE A 711 -29.15 -7.99 7.09
N TYR A 712 -28.60 -8.29 5.91
CA TYR A 712 -29.27 -8.95 4.80
C TYR A 712 -28.42 -10.12 4.28
N ASP A 713 -29.04 -11.18 3.78
CA ASP A 713 -28.36 -12.28 3.10
C ASP A 713 -27.90 -11.88 1.66
N PRO A 714 -27.09 -12.70 0.96
CA PRO A 714 -26.65 -12.41 -0.41
C PRO A 714 -27.81 -12.29 -1.43
N GLN A 715 -28.98 -12.83 -1.11
CA GLN A 715 -30.21 -12.73 -1.90
C GLN A 715 -31.00 -11.44 -1.56
N GLY A 716 -30.52 -10.66 -0.59
CA GLY A 716 -31.07 -9.38 -0.17
C GLY A 716 -32.27 -9.49 0.78
N ASN A 717 -32.47 -10.64 1.43
CA ASN A 717 -33.51 -10.83 2.44
C ASN A 717 -32.98 -10.47 3.84
N PRO A 718 -33.83 -9.93 4.73
CA PRO A 718 -33.53 -9.77 6.15
C PRO A 718 -33.02 -11.05 6.81
N LYS A 719 -31.92 -10.98 7.57
CA LYS A 719 -31.57 -12.07 8.49
C LYS A 719 -32.52 -12.06 9.68
N GLU A 720 -33.27 -13.15 9.88
CA GLU A 720 -34.38 -13.24 10.86
C GLU A 720 -33.91 -13.01 12.32
N LYS A 721 -32.67 -13.40 12.65
CA LYS A 721 -32.03 -13.17 13.97
C LYS A 721 -31.73 -11.70 14.27
N ASP A 722 -31.70 -10.82 13.26
CA ASP A 722 -31.16 -9.46 13.38
C ASP A 722 -32.23 -8.36 13.34
N SER A 723 -33.52 -8.73 13.39
CA SER A 723 -34.64 -7.77 13.35
C SER A 723 -34.55 -6.66 14.42
N LYS A 724 -34.16 -7.02 15.65
CA LYS A 724 -33.96 -6.05 16.75
C LYS A 724 -32.73 -5.17 16.52
N ALA A 725 -31.62 -5.75 16.06
CA ALA A 725 -30.38 -5.02 15.78
C ALA A 725 -30.57 -3.97 14.67
N ARG A 726 -31.32 -4.31 13.61
CA ARG A 726 -31.67 -3.39 12.51
C ARG A 726 -32.49 -2.19 12.97
N LYS A 727 -33.52 -2.43 13.80
CA LYS A 727 -34.38 -1.37 14.37
C LYS A 727 -33.59 -0.47 15.32
N ASN A 728 -32.75 -1.04 16.18
CA ASN A 728 -31.87 -0.28 17.07
C ASN A 728 -30.85 0.56 16.29
N PHE A 729 -30.22 -0.01 15.26
CA PHE A 729 -29.31 0.71 14.38
C PHE A 729 -29.98 1.94 13.75
N ALA A 730 -31.13 1.77 13.09
CA ALA A 730 -31.78 2.89 12.41
C ALA A 730 -32.26 3.98 13.39
N ARG A 731 -32.75 3.60 14.58
CA ARG A 731 -33.12 4.54 15.65
C ARG A 731 -31.91 5.30 16.18
N ALA A 732 -30.78 4.62 16.36
CA ALA A 732 -29.52 5.24 16.78
C ALA A 732 -29.01 6.24 15.72
N MET A 733 -29.02 5.86 14.44
CA MET A 733 -28.63 6.74 13.33
C MET A 733 -29.60 7.93 13.18
N SER A 734 -30.90 7.69 13.30
CA SER A 734 -31.96 8.72 13.33
C SER A 734 -31.69 9.74 14.43
N ALA A 735 -31.49 9.28 15.66
CA ALA A 735 -31.25 10.13 16.82
C ALA A 735 -29.94 10.93 16.70
N LEU A 736 -28.88 10.28 16.20
CA LEU A 736 -27.58 10.90 15.96
C LEU A 736 -27.66 12.01 14.91
N LEU A 737 -28.44 11.83 13.85
CA LEU A 737 -28.44 12.74 12.70
C LEU A 737 -29.49 13.86 12.83
N ARG A 738 -30.67 13.60 13.42
CA ARG A 738 -31.69 14.64 13.66
C ARG A 738 -31.38 15.48 14.89
N TYR A 739 -31.09 14.81 16.01
CA TYR A 739 -31.02 15.47 17.32
C TYR A 739 -29.59 15.61 17.82
N ASN A 740 -28.60 15.12 17.08
CA ASN A 740 -27.21 15.05 17.53
C ASN A 740 -27.09 14.32 18.88
N SER A 741 -28.00 13.36 19.14
CA SER A 741 -28.10 12.61 20.39
C SER A 741 -27.39 11.28 20.27
N LEU A 742 -26.48 11.02 21.22
CA LEU A 742 -25.77 9.76 21.34
C LEU A 742 -26.50 8.74 22.20
N GLU A 743 -27.58 9.14 22.89
CA GLU A 743 -28.23 8.31 23.91
C GLU A 743 -28.68 6.96 23.37
N ARG A 744 -29.31 6.93 22.18
CA ARG A 744 -29.73 5.67 21.54
C ARG A 744 -28.54 4.83 21.11
N LEU A 745 -27.49 5.46 20.59
CA LEU A 745 -26.29 4.78 20.16
C LEU A 745 -25.53 4.18 21.35
N GLU A 746 -25.43 4.90 22.47
CA GLU A 746 -24.76 4.48 23.71
C GLU A 746 -25.56 3.43 24.50
N ASN A 747 -26.89 3.45 24.41
CA ASN A 747 -27.74 2.45 25.05
C ASN A 747 -27.68 1.11 24.33
N ASP A 748 -27.67 1.12 22.99
CA ASP A 748 -27.74 -0.09 22.18
C ASP A 748 -26.35 -0.63 21.80
N PHE A 749 -25.30 0.20 21.81
CA PHE A 749 -23.95 -0.15 21.39
C PHE A 749 -22.89 0.42 22.34
N SER A 750 -21.86 -0.38 22.64
CA SER A 750 -20.75 0.06 23.50
C SER A 750 -19.54 0.46 22.67
N PRO A 751 -19.04 1.70 22.78
CA PRO A 751 -17.92 2.17 21.98
C PRO A 751 -16.56 1.81 22.59
N TYR A 752 -15.54 1.74 21.75
CA TYR A 752 -14.18 2.01 22.20
C TYR A 752 -14.04 3.51 22.48
N VAL A 753 -13.39 3.86 23.58
CA VAL A 753 -13.08 5.25 23.90
C VAL A 753 -11.59 5.49 23.68
N LEU A 754 -11.26 6.43 22.82
CA LEU A 754 -9.88 6.81 22.50
C LEU A 754 -9.67 8.27 22.92
N LYS A 755 -8.73 8.50 23.83
CA LYS A 755 -8.33 9.84 24.27
C LYS A 755 -6.95 10.15 23.73
N HIS A 756 -6.86 11.17 22.89
CA HIS A 756 -5.62 11.59 22.25
C HIS A 756 -5.14 12.90 22.88
N GLU A 757 -3.86 12.99 23.19
CA GLU A 757 -3.12 14.22 23.49
C GLU A 757 -2.03 14.36 22.43
N LEU A 758 -2.11 15.45 21.66
CA LEU A 758 -1.27 15.69 20.49
C LEU A 758 -0.59 17.06 20.61
N ASP A 759 0.69 17.08 20.27
CA ASP A 759 1.51 18.28 20.14
C ASP A 759 2.31 18.18 18.84
N ALA A 760 2.02 19.07 17.90
CA ALA A 760 2.54 19.04 16.54
C ALA A 760 3.13 20.38 16.13
N VAL A 761 4.32 20.37 15.54
CA VAL A 761 4.97 21.54 14.95
C VAL A 761 5.22 21.29 13.48
N THR A 762 4.67 22.15 12.63
CA THR A 762 4.82 22.10 11.17
C THR A 762 5.57 23.33 10.70
N ASN A 763 6.70 23.14 10.02
CA ASN A 763 7.41 24.19 9.31
C ASN A 763 7.33 23.93 7.82
N SER A 764 6.81 24.88 7.04
CA SER A 764 6.77 24.80 5.59
C SER A 764 7.52 25.95 4.93
N TRP A 765 8.22 25.62 3.86
CA TRP A 765 8.88 26.55 2.97
C TRP A 765 8.37 26.28 1.55
N LYS A 766 7.99 27.34 0.85
CA LYS A 766 7.58 27.27 -0.55
C LYS A 766 8.38 28.26 -1.37
N PHE A 767 8.73 27.84 -2.57
CA PHE A 767 9.28 28.70 -3.60
C PHE A 767 8.64 28.37 -4.96
N LEU A 768 7.76 29.24 -5.44
CA LEU A 768 6.91 28.99 -6.61
C LEU A 768 6.18 27.64 -6.49
N ILE A 769 6.54 26.68 -7.32
CA ILE A 769 5.98 25.32 -7.32
C ILE A 769 6.69 24.39 -6.33
N PHE A 770 7.88 24.72 -5.83
CA PHE A 770 8.62 23.86 -4.92
C PHE A 770 8.12 24.05 -3.49
N GLU A 771 7.95 22.95 -2.76
CA GLU A 771 7.49 22.95 -1.39
C GLU A 771 8.31 21.95 -0.56
N LYS A 772 8.74 22.39 0.62
CA LYS A 772 9.31 21.52 1.65
C LYS A 772 8.57 21.75 2.96
N THR A 773 8.02 20.69 3.52
CA THR A 773 7.29 20.72 4.79
C THR A 773 7.89 19.71 5.76
N SER A 774 8.15 20.13 6.98
CA SER A 774 8.57 19.28 8.09
C SER A 774 7.50 19.30 9.17
N LEU A 775 7.15 18.13 9.69
CA LEU A 775 6.18 17.89 10.74
C LEU A 775 6.87 17.11 11.85
N SER A 776 6.80 17.60 13.08
CA SER A 776 7.18 16.86 14.29
C SER A 776 5.96 16.74 15.18
N GLU A 777 5.63 15.53 15.62
CA GLU A 777 4.43 15.24 16.38
C GLU A 777 4.73 14.29 17.54
N ASN A 778 4.14 14.60 18.70
CA ASN A 778 4.06 13.70 19.84
C ASN A 778 2.60 13.33 20.05
N HIS A 779 2.34 12.05 20.26
CA HIS A 779 0.99 11.52 20.38
C HIS A 779 0.89 10.53 21.54
N LEU A 780 0.10 10.88 22.56
CA LEU A 780 -0.36 9.94 23.58
C LEU A 780 -1.79 9.52 23.26
N LEU A 781 -2.02 8.21 23.18
CA LEU A 781 -3.33 7.59 23.02
C LEU A 781 -3.64 6.74 24.25
N ARG A 782 -4.72 7.07 24.96
CA ARG A 782 -5.31 6.19 25.97
C ARG A 782 -6.55 5.52 25.41
N ALA A 783 -6.52 4.20 25.33
CA ALA A 783 -7.58 3.40 24.74
C ALA A 783 -8.32 2.58 25.81
N PHE A 784 -9.64 2.65 25.80
CA PHE A 784 -10.53 1.90 26.69
C PHE A 784 -11.41 0.95 25.85
N PRO A 785 -11.49 -0.34 26.23
CA PRO A 785 -12.35 -1.30 25.54
C PRO A 785 -13.85 -1.00 25.76
N PRO A 786 -14.74 -1.55 24.91
CA PRO A 786 -16.17 -1.40 25.08
C PRO A 786 -16.64 -2.08 26.38
N LYS A 787 -17.53 -1.41 27.12
CA LYS A 787 -18.15 -2.00 28.30
C LYS A 787 -19.00 -3.21 27.89
N PRO A 788 -18.80 -4.39 28.49
CA PRO A 788 -19.57 -5.57 28.09
C PRO A 788 -21.01 -5.44 28.59
N ALA A 789 -21.97 -5.95 27.79
CA ALA A 789 -23.40 -5.84 28.09
C ALA A 789 -23.81 -6.52 29.41
N ASP A 790 -23.03 -7.51 29.86
CA ASP A 790 -23.23 -8.25 31.11
C ASP A 790 -22.47 -7.65 32.32
N ASN A 791 -21.74 -6.53 32.14
CA ASN A 791 -20.83 -5.97 33.12
C ASN A 791 -19.76 -6.97 33.64
N SER A 792 -19.37 -7.96 32.84
CA SER A 792 -18.37 -8.97 33.21
C SER A 792 -17.00 -8.40 33.60
N TYR A 793 -16.66 -7.21 33.09
CA TYR A 793 -15.45 -6.50 33.48
C TYR A 793 -15.62 -4.98 33.45
N ASP A 794 -14.71 -4.31 34.15
CA ASP A 794 -14.58 -2.85 34.19
C ASP A 794 -13.56 -2.38 33.14
N PRO A 795 -13.96 -1.60 32.12
CA PRO A 795 -13.07 -1.12 31.07
C PRO A 795 -11.85 -0.35 31.58
N GLU A 796 -11.94 0.34 32.72
CA GLU A 796 -10.82 1.11 33.27
C GLU A 796 -9.64 0.22 33.68
N LYS A 797 -9.90 -1.06 34.02
CA LYS A 797 -8.84 -2.02 34.36
C LYS A 797 -8.08 -2.55 33.14
N PHE A 798 -8.56 -2.27 31.95
CA PHE A 798 -7.98 -2.71 30.67
C PHE A 798 -7.56 -1.51 29.80
N GLU A 799 -7.36 -0.35 30.44
CA GLU A 799 -6.77 0.83 29.80
C GLU A 799 -5.39 0.49 29.23
N ARG A 800 -5.12 0.97 28.01
CA ARG A 800 -3.81 0.90 27.38
C ARG A 800 -3.34 2.30 27.01
N ASP A 801 -2.13 2.63 27.45
CA ASP A 801 -1.46 3.88 27.14
C ASP A 801 -0.42 3.63 26.05
N LEU A 802 -0.68 4.13 24.84
CA LEU A 802 0.21 4.04 23.70
C LEU A 802 0.83 5.41 23.45
N PHE A 803 2.14 5.47 23.24
CA PHE A 803 2.81 6.73 22.93
C PHE A 803 3.65 6.61 21.65
N ALA A 804 3.60 7.66 20.82
CA ALA A 804 4.36 7.76 19.59
C ALA A 804 5.00 9.15 19.46
N THR A 805 6.22 9.17 18.91
CA THR A 805 6.86 10.38 18.39
C THR A 805 7.15 10.18 16.92
N ARG A 806 6.77 11.15 16.09
CA ARG A 806 6.84 11.09 14.64
C ARG A 806 7.49 12.35 14.08
N ASN A 807 8.48 12.17 13.22
CA ASN A 807 9.08 13.25 12.44
C ASN A 807 8.93 12.91 10.95
N THR A 808 8.22 13.76 10.21
CA THR A 808 7.94 13.57 8.79
C THR A 808 8.42 14.77 7.99
N GLN A 809 9.10 14.54 6.87
CA GLN A 809 9.51 15.55 5.92
C GLN A 809 8.96 15.24 4.54
N TYR A 810 8.33 16.23 3.92
CA TYR A 810 7.86 16.21 2.54
C TYR A 810 8.68 17.22 1.75
N ALA A 811 9.17 16.84 0.57
CA ALA A 811 9.85 17.75 -0.35
C ALA A 811 9.41 17.44 -1.78
N GLY A 812 8.86 18.41 -2.50
CA GLY A 812 8.19 18.15 -3.77
C GLY A 812 7.80 19.37 -4.58
N THR A 813 6.96 19.15 -5.59
CA THR A 813 6.39 20.19 -6.43
C THR A 813 4.85 20.18 -6.39
N ARG A 814 4.25 21.36 -6.26
CA ARG A 814 2.80 21.62 -6.22
C ARG A 814 2.44 22.72 -7.22
N TYR A 815 1.69 22.38 -8.26
CA TYR A 815 1.47 23.25 -9.42
C TYR A 815 0.19 24.09 -9.34
N LEU A 816 -0.90 23.51 -8.82
CA LEU A 816 -2.24 24.12 -8.86
C LEU A 816 -2.33 25.51 -8.23
N PRO A 817 -1.72 25.78 -7.06
CA PRO A 817 -1.79 27.11 -6.45
C PRO A 817 -1.16 28.19 -7.32
N THR A 818 -0.03 27.89 -7.99
CA THR A 818 0.64 28.83 -8.89
C THR A 818 -0.20 29.07 -10.16
N ILE A 819 -0.79 28.01 -10.73
CA ILE A 819 -1.68 28.11 -11.89
C ILE A 819 -2.92 28.96 -11.55
N GLY A 820 -3.54 28.72 -10.39
CA GLY A 820 -4.69 29.49 -9.92
C GLY A 820 -4.38 30.99 -9.81
N GLN A 821 -3.21 31.36 -9.29
CA GLN A 821 -2.78 32.77 -9.21
C GLN A 821 -2.57 33.40 -10.59
N ILE A 822 -2.01 32.66 -11.55
CA ILE A 822 -1.82 33.14 -12.93
C ILE A 822 -3.18 33.37 -13.62
N ILE A 823 -4.10 32.41 -13.50
CA ILE A 823 -5.44 32.50 -14.07
C ILE A 823 -6.23 33.64 -13.44
N SER A 824 -6.14 33.78 -12.11
CA SER A 824 -6.82 34.86 -11.37
C SER A 824 -6.44 36.24 -11.91
N LYS A 825 -5.14 36.43 -12.16
CA LYS A 825 -4.64 37.67 -12.77
C LYS A 825 -5.10 37.85 -14.21
N GLY A 826 -5.05 36.80 -15.03
CA GLY A 826 -5.47 36.87 -16.44
C GLY A 826 -6.97 37.17 -16.62
N LEU A 827 -7.80 36.76 -15.67
CA LEU A 827 -9.25 36.99 -15.67
C LEU A 827 -9.67 38.22 -14.85
N GLU A 828 -8.72 38.93 -14.22
CA GLU A 828 -8.98 40.03 -13.28
C GLU A 828 -10.02 39.67 -12.20
N ARG A 829 -10.04 38.41 -11.77
CA ARG A 829 -10.99 37.84 -10.81
C ARG A 829 -10.27 36.85 -9.93
N ASP A 830 -10.59 36.80 -8.64
CA ASP A 830 -10.05 35.76 -7.77
C ASP A 830 -10.61 34.39 -8.18
N VAL A 831 -9.73 33.55 -8.71
CA VAL A 831 -10.03 32.18 -9.10
C VAL A 831 -9.36 31.25 -8.11
N SER A 832 -10.15 30.71 -7.19
CA SER A 832 -9.72 29.65 -6.29
C SER A 832 -9.85 28.30 -6.99
N ILE A 833 -8.72 27.70 -7.35
CA ILE A 833 -8.67 26.30 -7.76
C ILE A 833 -8.48 25.46 -6.51
N TYR A 834 -9.38 24.50 -6.30
CA TYR A 834 -9.24 23.56 -5.19
C TYR A 834 -8.00 22.69 -5.41
N ASP A 835 -7.11 22.69 -4.42
CA ASP A 835 -5.93 21.81 -4.33
C ASP A 835 -6.04 20.96 -3.06
N ASN A 836 -5.41 19.78 -3.04
CA ASN A 836 -5.43 18.93 -1.86
C ASN A 836 -4.72 19.65 -0.70
N PRO A 837 -5.42 19.93 0.43
CA PRO A 837 -4.92 20.76 1.50
C PRO A 837 -3.80 20.15 2.36
N GLY A 838 -3.48 18.86 2.19
CA GLY A 838 -2.46 18.15 2.97
C GLY A 838 -1.02 18.66 2.77
N PRO A 839 -0.06 18.30 3.64
CA PRO A 839 1.34 18.73 3.54
C PRO A 839 2.12 18.04 2.42
N ASN A 840 1.56 16.97 1.84
CA ASN A 840 2.19 16.17 0.81
C ASN A 840 1.89 16.73 -0.59
N SER A 841 2.91 17.24 -1.27
CA SER A 841 2.76 17.81 -2.61
C SER A 841 2.39 16.77 -3.68
N ALA A 842 2.62 15.47 -3.46
CA ALA A 842 2.26 14.41 -4.41
C ALA A 842 0.76 14.29 -4.67
N PHE A 843 -0.08 14.73 -3.73
CA PHE A 843 -1.54 14.67 -3.87
C PHE A 843 -2.15 15.85 -4.66
N SER A 844 -1.36 16.89 -4.93
CA SER A 844 -1.71 17.94 -5.89
C SER A 844 -1.69 17.37 -7.30
N PHE A 845 -2.52 17.89 -8.20
CA PHE A 845 -2.48 17.53 -9.62
C PHE A 845 -1.08 17.68 -10.22
N PHE A 846 -0.61 16.63 -10.91
CA PHE A 846 0.77 16.47 -11.41
C PHE A 846 1.89 16.65 -10.38
N GLY A 847 1.54 16.71 -9.10
CA GLY A 847 2.48 16.86 -8.02
C GLY A 847 3.39 15.64 -7.89
N ASN A 848 4.54 15.89 -7.28
CA ASN A 848 5.44 14.84 -6.82
C ASN A 848 5.98 15.24 -5.45
N ALA A 849 6.38 14.26 -4.65
CA ALA A 849 7.05 14.48 -3.39
C ALA A 849 7.93 13.29 -3.02
N LYS A 850 9.04 13.57 -2.33
CA LYS A 850 9.77 12.62 -1.51
C LYS A 850 9.34 12.82 -0.06
N MET A 851 8.84 11.75 0.55
CA MET A 851 8.48 11.68 1.96
C MET A 851 9.55 10.90 2.73
N GLN A 852 9.98 11.42 3.87
CA GLN A 852 10.79 10.70 4.84
C GLN A 852 10.11 10.80 6.20
N GLU A 853 9.72 9.66 6.76
CA GLU A 853 9.08 9.56 8.07
C GLU A 853 9.89 8.67 8.98
N LEU A 854 10.12 9.14 10.21
CA LEU A 854 10.65 8.35 11.30
C LEU A 854 9.67 8.41 12.47
N LYS A 855 9.06 7.27 12.78
CA LYS A 855 8.11 7.10 13.87
C LYS A 855 8.68 6.11 14.88
N THR A 856 8.69 6.47 16.15
CA THR A 856 8.97 5.52 17.24
C THR A 856 7.73 5.44 18.10
N ASP A 857 7.19 4.24 18.29
CA ASP A 857 6.05 4.01 19.16
C ASP A 857 6.26 2.83 20.11
N GLY A 858 5.48 2.80 21.19
CA GLY A 858 5.55 1.77 22.23
C GLY A 858 4.40 1.90 23.21
N GLU A 859 4.14 0.84 23.97
CA GLU A 859 3.16 0.85 25.06
C GLU A 859 3.83 1.32 26.35
N ILE A 860 3.18 2.21 27.09
CA ILE A 860 3.68 2.80 28.34
C ILE A 860 2.73 2.56 29.53
N THR A 861 1.79 1.63 29.39
CA THR A 861 0.81 1.25 30.41
C THR A 861 1.50 0.90 31.73
N GLY A 862 1.03 1.47 32.84
CA GLY A 862 1.64 1.25 34.16
C GLY A 862 3.04 1.87 34.33
N ASN A 863 3.42 2.83 33.49
CA ASN A 863 4.72 3.52 33.49
C ASN A 863 5.91 2.59 33.16
N VAL A 864 5.68 1.60 32.29
CA VAL A 864 6.72 0.67 31.79
C VAL A 864 6.72 0.71 30.28
N LEU A 865 7.89 0.91 29.66
CA LEU A 865 8.04 0.84 28.22
C LEU A 865 8.03 -0.62 27.75
N VAL A 866 7.05 -0.98 26.92
CA VAL A 866 6.87 -2.32 26.34
C VAL A 866 6.85 -2.22 24.82
N ASN A 867 7.55 -3.16 24.17
CA ASN A 867 7.60 -3.32 22.71
C ASN A 867 7.86 -2.01 21.94
N PRO A 868 8.91 -1.23 22.26
CA PRO A 868 9.26 -0.09 21.44
C PRO A 868 9.65 -0.56 20.03
N VAL A 869 9.09 0.10 19.01
CA VAL A 869 9.41 -0.12 17.60
C VAL A 869 9.73 1.22 16.96
N SER A 870 10.83 1.28 16.22
CA SER A 870 11.16 2.43 15.39
C SER A 870 10.96 2.09 13.91
N ALA A 871 9.96 2.71 13.30
CA ALA A 871 9.62 2.57 11.89
C ALA A 871 10.14 3.76 11.08
N THR A 872 10.78 3.47 9.97
CA THR A 872 11.31 4.46 9.03
C THR A 872 10.75 4.20 7.66
N ILE A 873 10.16 5.22 7.06
CA ILE A 873 9.52 5.13 5.77
C ILE A 873 10.13 6.20 4.87
N HIS A 874 10.82 5.79 3.80
CA HIS A 874 11.16 6.70 2.71
C HIS A 874 10.28 6.37 1.52
N SER A 875 9.60 7.36 0.97
CA SER A 875 8.65 7.18 -0.12
C SER A 875 8.82 8.23 -1.21
N TRP A 876 8.78 7.80 -2.46
CA TRP A 876 8.72 8.66 -3.65
C TRP A 876 7.33 8.54 -4.26
N GLN A 877 6.61 9.67 -4.30
CA GLN A 877 5.21 9.69 -4.68
C GLN A 877 4.94 10.71 -5.78
N GLY A 878 3.97 10.42 -6.65
CA GLY A 878 3.47 11.40 -7.60
C GLY A 878 2.64 10.79 -8.72
N TRP A 879 2.31 11.61 -9.72
CA TRP A 879 1.40 11.23 -10.79
C TRP A 879 2.06 10.43 -11.92
N TYR A 880 3.34 10.67 -12.20
CA TYR A 880 4.04 10.09 -13.34
C TYR A 880 5.53 9.87 -13.05
N LEU A 881 6.01 8.64 -13.23
CA LEU A 881 7.41 8.26 -13.12
C LEU A 881 7.85 7.49 -14.37
N SER A 882 8.81 8.01 -15.12
CA SER A 882 9.35 7.29 -16.29
C SER A 882 10.20 6.10 -15.86
N ARG A 883 10.27 5.06 -16.72
CA ARG A 883 11.11 3.87 -16.49
C ARG A 883 12.55 4.23 -16.11
N ASP A 884 13.17 5.17 -16.82
CA ASP A 884 14.58 5.53 -16.54
C ASP A 884 14.78 6.14 -15.16
N LYS A 885 13.82 6.94 -14.67
CA LYS A 885 13.87 7.48 -13.31
C LYS A 885 13.63 6.38 -12.28
N LEU A 886 12.68 5.49 -12.54
CA LEU A 886 12.42 4.32 -11.70
C LEU A 886 13.68 3.46 -11.55
N LEU A 887 14.34 3.11 -12.67
CA LEU A 887 15.53 2.27 -12.64
C LEU A 887 16.70 2.92 -11.88
N ARG A 888 16.85 4.26 -11.95
CA ARG A 888 17.84 4.98 -11.13
C ARG A 888 17.54 4.88 -9.63
N ILE A 889 16.28 5.06 -9.23
CA ILE A 889 15.87 4.91 -7.82
C ILE A 889 16.12 3.46 -7.36
N ILE A 890 15.80 2.47 -8.20
CA ILE A 890 16.08 1.05 -7.92
C ILE A 890 17.58 0.79 -7.73
N ASP A 891 18.44 1.40 -8.55
CA ASP A 891 19.89 1.26 -8.42
C ASP A 891 20.41 1.86 -7.12
N GLU A 892 19.94 3.06 -6.76
CA GLU A 892 20.25 3.71 -5.48
C GLU A 892 19.87 2.81 -4.30
N LEU A 893 18.64 2.28 -4.29
CA LEU A 893 18.15 1.39 -3.23
C LEU A 893 18.92 0.06 -3.15
N ASN A 894 19.28 -0.53 -4.30
CA ASN A 894 20.04 -1.78 -4.33
C ASN A 894 21.48 -1.60 -3.82
N GLU A 895 22.12 -0.47 -4.10
CA GLU A 895 23.45 -0.18 -3.57
C GLU A 895 23.42 0.05 -2.05
N GLU A 896 22.38 0.70 -1.49
CA GLU A 896 22.21 0.89 -0.04
C GLU A 896 22.14 -0.44 0.74
N ILE A 897 21.54 -1.49 0.17
CA ILE A 897 21.38 -2.80 0.84
C ILE A 897 22.43 -3.84 0.48
N LYS A 898 23.33 -3.53 -0.46
CA LYS A 898 24.34 -4.46 -0.98
C LYS A 898 25.25 -5.03 0.10
N VAL A 899 25.53 -4.25 1.14
CA VAL A 899 26.42 -4.61 2.26
C VAL A 899 25.87 -5.77 3.11
N VAL A 900 24.54 -5.96 3.14
CA VAL A 900 23.89 -7.03 3.92
C VAL A 900 23.99 -8.39 3.22
N ASN A 901 24.53 -8.42 1.99
CA ASN A 901 24.88 -9.61 1.21
C ASN A 901 23.75 -10.67 1.14
N LEU A 902 22.62 -10.28 0.55
CA LEU A 902 21.55 -11.22 0.19
C LEU A 902 22.01 -12.26 -0.85
N GLY A 903 23.13 -12.02 -1.54
CA GLY A 903 23.60 -12.82 -2.67
C GLY A 903 22.95 -12.45 -4.01
N PHE A 904 22.03 -11.49 -4.03
CA PHE A 904 21.31 -11.01 -5.21
C PHE A 904 20.73 -9.60 -4.97
N PRO A 905 20.39 -8.82 -6.02
CA PRO A 905 19.80 -7.49 -5.85
C PRO A 905 18.40 -7.61 -5.26
N GLY A 906 18.12 -6.84 -4.19
CA GLY A 906 16.84 -6.90 -3.48
C GLY A 906 15.66 -6.43 -4.33
N ILE A 907 15.89 -5.58 -5.33
CA ILE A 907 14.91 -5.19 -6.34
C ILE A 907 15.41 -5.57 -7.74
N ARG A 908 14.61 -6.34 -8.49
CA ARG A 908 14.97 -6.80 -9.84
C ARG A 908 14.54 -5.79 -10.92
N ARG A 909 15.51 -5.29 -11.70
CA ARG A 909 15.25 -4.39 -12.84
C ARG A 909 14.40 -5.03 -13.94
N ASP A 910 14.59 -6.33 -14.16
CA ASP A 910 13.98 -7.07 -15.27
C ASP A 910 12.45 -7.05 -15.24
N GLN A 911 11.85 -6.87 -14.06
CA GLN A 911 10.40 -6.79 -13.87
C GLN A 911 9.77 -5.52 -14.45
N PHE A 912 10.58 -4.49 -14.75
CA PHE A 912 10.10 -3.18 -15.21
C PHE A 912 10.56 -2.85 -16.63
N MET A 913 11.14 -3.81 -17.36
CA MET A 913 11.67 -3.57 -18.71
C MET A 913 10.57 -3.25 -19.73
N SER A 914 9.41 -3.89 -19.60
CA SER A 914 8.22 -3.64 -20.42
C SER A 914 7.47 -2.36 -20.04
N THR A 915 7.63 -1.90 -18.80
CA THR A 915 6.94 -0.72 -18.27
C THR A 915 7.44 0.55 -18.95
N THR A 916 6.54 1.37 -19.49
CA THR A 916 6.92 2.69 -20.04
C THR A 916 7.06 3.73 -18.93
N ASN A 917 6.07 3.77 -18.04
CA ASN A 917 5.99 4.66 -16.90
C ASN A 917 5.06 4.07 -15.83
N ILE A 918 5.17 4.60 -14.61
CA ILE A 918 4.25 4.31 -13.51
C ILE A 918 3.41 5.55 -13.24
N GLN A 919 2.10 5.39 -13.28
CA GLN A 919 1.12 6.42 -12.95
C GLN A 919 0.65 6.28 -11.51
N PHE A 920 0.39 7.39 -10.82
CA PHE A 920 0.06 7.40 -9.37
C PHE A 920 1.02 6.54 -8.55
N TYR A 921 2.33 6.75 -8.78
CA TYR A 921 3.35 5.90 -8.20
C TYR A 921 3.56 6.20 -6.71
N ASP A 922 3.81 5.15 -5.93
CA ASP A 922 4.38 5.22 -4.58
C ASP A 922 5.49 4.15 -4.48
N LEU A 923 6.73 4.60 -4.57
CA LEU A 923 7.92 3.80 -4.28
C LEU A 923 8.21 3.93 -2.79
N ARG A 924 7.98 2.91 -1.98
CA ARG A 924 8.09 2.97 -0.52
C ARG A 924 9.10 1.97 0.01
N THR A 925 10.08 2.44 0.76
CA THR A 925 10.93 1.62 1.62
C THR A 925 10.40 1.66 3.04
N THR A 926 10.44 0.54 3.74
CA THR A 926 10.04 0.44 5.15
C THR A 926 11.15 -0.28 5.91
N LEU A 927 11.73 0.38 6.91
CA LEU A 927 12.65 -0.21 7.89
C LEU A 927 11.96 -0.22 9.26
N LEU A 928 11.81 -1.39 9.85
CA LEU A 928 11.35 -1.58 11.23
C LEU A 928 12.54 -2.02 12.07
N ILE A 929 12.74 -1.38 13.22
CA ILE A 929 13.76 -1.73 14.20
C ILE A 929 13.04 -2.08 15.50
N TYR A 930 13.19 -3.32 15.93
CA TYR A 930 12.46 -3.90 17.06
C TYR A 930 13.19 -3.69 18.39
N GLN A 931 12.50 -4.02 19.49
CA GLN A 931 12.99 -3.82 20.85
C GLN A 931 14.41 -4.35 21.10
N LYS A 932 14.78 -5.52 20.54
CA LYS A 932 16.14 -6.08 20.69
C LYS A 932 17.23 -5.17 20.12
N ALA A 933 17.00 -4.61 18.94
CA ALA A 933 17.92 -3.66 18.31
C ALA A 933 17.96 -2.34 19.07
N ILE A 934 16.81 -1.82 19.48
CA ILE A 934 16.71 -0.60 20.30
C ILE A 934 17.48 -0.77 21.62
N THR A 935 17.36 -1.93 22.26
CA THR A 935 18.09 -2.25 23.49
C THR A 935 19.59 -2.28 23.25
N GLN A 936 20.07 -2.85 22.14
CA GLN A 936 21.50 -2.78 21.78
C GLN A 936 21.98 -1.33 21.59
N ILE A 937 21.18 -0.47 20.95
CA ILE A 937 21.51 0.96 20.77
C ILE A 937 21.62 1.65 22.13
N ILE A 938 20.64 1.44 23.01
CA ILE A 938 20.63 1.98 24.37
C ILE A 938 21.86 1.47 25.15
N ASP A 939 22.11 0.16 25.17
CA ASP A 939 23.24 -0.45 25.87
C ASP A 939 24.59 0.02 25.34
N THR A 940 24.69 0.34 24.05
CA THR A 940 25.89 0.89 23.44
C THR A 940 26.15 2.32 23.90
N LEU A 941 25.12 3.15 23.93
CA LEU A 941 25.24 4.56 24.29
C LEU A 941 25.31 4.78 25.80
N VAL A 942 24.41 4.18 26.57
CA VAL A 942 24.23 4.41 28.01
C VAL A 942 25.03 3.41 28.84
N GLY A 943 25.21 2.19 28.33
CA GLY A 943 25.85 1.07 29.03
C GLY A 943 24.84 0.12 29.68
N SER A 944 25.19 -1.17 29.81
CA SER A 944 24.33 -2.17 30.45
C SER A 944 24.74 -2.43 31.91
N SER A 945 23.80 -2.92 32.73
CA SER A 945 24.04 -3.41 34.09
C SER A 945 24.96 -4.65 34.16
N ALA A 946 25.31 -5.25 33.01
CA ALA A 946 26.13 -6.45 32.89
C ALA A 946 27.62 -6.17 32.57
N ARG A 947 28.04 -4.91 32.37
CA ARG A 947 29.45 -4.55 32.18
C ARG A 947 30.06 -4.08 33.50
N PRO A 948 31.17 -4.67 33.98
CA PRO A 948 31.80 -4.22 35.21
C PRO A 948 32.29 -2.77 35.05
N PRO A 949 32.20 -1.93 36.09
CA PRO A 949 32.71 -0.56 36.04
C PRO A 949 34.20 -0.57 35.69
N VAL A 950 34.59 0.25 34.72
CA VAL A 950 36.00 0.39 34.32
C VAL A 950 36.77 0.99 35.50
N ILE A 951 37.72 0.23 36.06
CA ILE A 951 38.61 0.70 37.11
C ILE A 951 39.61 1.67 36.48
N VAL A 952 39.36 2.97 36.61
CA VAL A 952 40.30 4.03 36.15
C VAL A 952 41.29 4.34 37.27
N PRO A 953 42.60 4.48 36.98
CA PRO A 953 43.62 4.83 37.98
C PRO A 953 43.30 6.13 38.72
N GLU A 954 43.57 6.13 40.03
CA GLU A 954 43.14 7.10 41.05
C GLU A 954 43.45 8.58 40.73
N LYS A 955 44.43 8.86 39.87
CA LYS A 955 44.81 10.23 39.47
C LYS A 955 43.87 10.91 38.46
N LYS A 956 42.92 10.20 37.84
CA LYS A 956 41.88 10.79 36.96
C LYS A 956 40.51 10.95 37.64
N ARG A 957 40.40 10.58 38.92
CA ARG A 957 39.14 10.42 39.67
C ARG A 957 38.41 11.74 39.98
N MET A 958 39.09 12.88 39.94
CA MET A 958 38.50 14.20 40.25
C MET A 958 37.59 14.77 39.15
N ARG A 959 37.49 14.16 37.96
CA ARG A 959 36.56 14.59 36.89
C ARG A 959 35.32 13.70 36.74
N MET A 960 35.20 12.64 37.55
CA MET A 960 34.20 11.57 37.39
C MET A 960 33.01 11.65 38.36
N LEU A 961 32.91 12.69 39.19
CA LEU A 961 31.84 12.84 40.20
C LEU A 961 30.43 13.09 39.62
N MET A 962 30.22 12.97 38.30
CA MET A 962 28.98 13.35 37.60
C MET A 962 28.54 12.37 36.49
N ASP A 963 29.23 11.25 36.24
CA ASP A 963 28.86 10.29 35.17
C ASP A 963 28.49 8.93 35.77
N ASP A 964 27.18 8.63 35.87
CA ASP A 964 26.63 7.35 36.37
C ASP A 964 26.64 6.22 35.30
N PHE A 965 27.29 6.43 34.16
CA PHE A 965 27.25 5.51 33.02
C PHE A 965 28.32 4.42 33.08
N THR A 966 27.99 3.19 32.64
CA THR A 966 28.93 2.05 32.68
C THR A 966 29.91 2.01 31.49
N ALA A 967 29.62 2.70 30.38
CA ALA A 967 30.54 2.86 29.24
C ALA A 967 31.34 4.17 29.33
N THR A 968 32.58 4.21 28.84
CA THR A 968 33.35 5.47 28.70
C THR A 968 33.11 6.11 27.33
N ASP A 969 33.21 7.44 27.21
CA ASP A 969 33.07 8.15 25.92
C ASP A 969 33.95 7.54 24.80
N PRO A 970 35.22 7.16 25.03
CA PRO A 970 36.02 6.47 24.02
C PRO A 970 35.45 5.13 23.54
N GLN A 971 34.85 4.34 24.44
CA GLN A 971 34.21 3.07 24.06
C GLN A 971 32.97 3.30 23.19
N VAL A 972 32.19 4.35 23.51
CA VAL A 972 31.03 4.72 22.70
C VAL A 972 31.49 5.19 21.32
N VAL A 973 32.49 6.07 21.23
CA VAL A 973 33.03 6.54 19.94
C VAL A 973 33.57 5.39 19.10
N GLU A 974 34.21 4.40 19.73
CA GLU A 974 34.69 3.20 19.04
C GLU A 974 33.54 2.38 18.43
N ALA A 975 32.45 2.19 19.18
CA ALA A 975 31.25 1.53 18.67
C ALA A 975 30.55 2.34 17.58
N LEU A 976 30.56 3.67 17.66
CA LEU A 976 30.04 4.56 16.61
C LEU A 976 30.92 4.54 15.35
N ALA A 977 32.24 4.35 15.51
CA ALA A 977 33.15 4.13 14.39
C ALA A 977 32.92 2.77 13.70
N ASP A 978 32.56 1.74 14.47
CA ASP A 978 32.08 0.46 13.92
C ASP A 978 30.76 0.62 13.17
N LEU A 979 29.80 1.37 13.73
CA LEU A 979 28.50 1.66 13.12
C LEU A 979 28.63 2.45 11.81
N MET A 980 29.50 3.45 11.75
CA MET A 980 29.82 4.20 10.52
C MET A 980 30.53 3.31 9.48
N GLY A 981 31.19 2.24 9.92
CA GLY A 981 32.14 1.49 9.10
C GLY A 981 33.55 2.05 9.24
N ARG A 982 34.49 1.17 9.58
CA ARG A 982 35.89 1.55 9.89
C ARG A 982 36.62 2.25 8.75
N GLU A 983 36.33 1.87 7.52
CA GLU A 983 36.96 2.49 6.35
C GLU A 983 36.50 3.94 6.18
N GLU A 984 35.20 4.19 6.27
CA GLU A 984 34.60 5.52 6.15
C GLU A 984 35.05 6.41 7.31
N TYR A 985 35.04 5.90 8.53
CA TYR A 985 35.58 6.61 9.69
C TYR A 985 37.05 7.00 9.49
N ASN A 986 37.91 6.07 9.06
CA ASN A 986 39.33 6.37 8.80
C ASN A 986 39.52 7.42 7.68
N LYS A 987 38.68 7.39 6.63
CA LYS A 987 38.68 8.41 5.57
C LYS A 987 38.30 9.78 6.13
N TYR A 988 37.23 9.86 6.92
CA TYR A 988 36.80 11.08 7.60
C TYR A 988 37.92 11.65 8.49
N CYS A 989 38.53 10.81 9.33
CA CYS A 989 39.62 11.21 10.21
C CYS A 989 40.85 11.71 9.46
N SER A 990 41.18 11.07 8.34
CA SER A 990 42.29 11.48 7.47
C SER A 990 42.01 12.83 6.80
N TYR A 991 40.77 13.08 6.37
CA TYR A 991 40.34 14.36 5.81
C TYR A 991 40.42 15.49 6.84
N MET A 992 39.81 15.29 8.02
CA MET A 992 39.83 16.27 9.11
C MET A 992 41.25 16.56 9.60
N GLY A 993 42.10 15.53 9.65
CA GLY A 993 43.50 15.67 10.01
C GLY A 993 44.29 16.56 9.04
N LYS A 994 44.06 16.42 7.72
CA LYS A 994 44.66 17.30 6.70
C LYS A 994 44.17 18.75 6.83
N GLU A 995 42.89 18.95 7.10
CA GLU A 995 42.32 20.29 7.29
C GLU A 995 42.91 20.99 8.53
N HIS A 996 43.06 20.25 9.64
CA HIS A 996 43.66 20.77 10.88
C HIS A 996 45.16 21.05 10.75
N LEU A 997 45.91 20.17 10.07
CA LEU A 997 47.33 20.41 9.76
C LEU A 997 47.53 21.71 8.97
N ASN A 998 46.65 21.98 8.00
CA ASN A 998 46.70 23.18 7.18
C ASN A 998 46.32 24.48 7.95
N LYS A 999 45.51 24.38 9.02
CA LYS A 999 45.03 25.55 9.78
C LYS A 999 45.87 25.89 11.01
N LEU A 1000 46.52 24.90 11.66
CA LEU A 1000 47.07 25.08 13.01
C LEU A 1000 48.57 24.73 13.18
N ASN A 1001 49.28 24.26 12.14
CA ASN A 1001 50.72 23.91 12.24
C ASN A 1001 51.07 22.99 13.44
N SER A 1002 50.14 22.11 13.83
CA SER A 1002 50.28 21.26 15.02
C SER A 1002 50.28 19.78 14.64
N VAL A 1003 51.21 19.02 15.22
CA VAL A 1003 51.45 17.58 14.95
C VAL A 1003 50.47 16.67 15.71
N PHE A 1004 49.68 17.21 16.65
CA PHE A 1004 48.71 16.44 17.45
C PHE A 1004 47.28 16.75 16.99
N ILE A 1005 46.70 15.82 16.21
CA ILE A 1005 45.31 15.86 15.71
C ILE A 1005 44.46 15.04 16.69
N GLU A 1006 44.34 15.49 17.93
CA GLU A 1006 43.45 14.84 18.90
C GLU A 1006 42.26 15.74 19.18
N ALA A 1007 41.06 15.23 18.92
CA ALA A 1007 39.83 15.92 19.27
C ALA A 1007 39.59 15.74 20.78
N TYR A 1008 39.60 16.84 21.52
CA TYR A 1008 39.27 16.85 22.93
C TYR A 1008 37.78 17.10 23.11
N HIS A 1009 37.06 16.12 23.64
CA HIS A 1009 35.63 16.24 23.94
C HIS A 1009 35.35 15.79 25.38
N HIS A 1010 34.72 16.66 26.17
CA HIS A 1010 34.45 16.45 27.62
C HIS A 1010 35.60 15.85 28.44
N GLY A 1011 36.85 16.21 28.12
CA GLY A 1011 38.03 15.78 28.87
C GLY A 1011 38.64 14.44 28.45
N TYR A 1012 38.11 13.79 27.40
CA TYR A 1012 38.71 12.63 26.74
C TYR A 1012 39.40 13.04 25.43
N GLN A 1013 40.53 12.40 25.14
CA GLN A 1013 41.24 12.51 23.87
C GLN A 1013 40.68 11.46 22.90
N HIS A 1014 40.27 11.91 21.73
CA HIS A 1014 39.84 11.05 20.62
C HIS A 1014 40.76 11.27 19.44
N LYS A 1015 41.07 10.21 18.68
CA LYS A 1015 41.80 10.31 17.42
C LYS A 1015 41.08 11.23 16.41
N CYS A 1016 39.76 11.19 16.43
CA CYS A 1016 38.85 11.99 15.61
C CYS A 1016 37.41 11.72 16.09
N ILE A 1017 36.52 12.72 15.98
CA ILE A 1017 35.11 12.57 16.31
C ILE A 1017 34.30 13.42 15.33
N SER A 1018 33.21 12.88 14.79
CA SER A 1018 32.33 13.64 13.91
C SER A 1018 31.32 14.47 14.71
N ASN A 1019 30.68 15.44 14.05
CA ASN A 1019 29.63 16.24 14.67
C ASN A 1019 28.45 15.38 15.14
N TRP A 1020 27.99 14.42 14.34
CA TRP A 1020 26.88 13.55 14.74
C TRP A 1020 27.24 12.59 15.89
N MET A 1021 28.51 12.16 15.98
CA MET A 1021 28.98 11.40 17.15
C MET A 1021 28.93 12.26 18.41
N THR A 1022 29.28 13.54 18.28
CA THR A 1022 29.17 14.52 19.38
C THR A 1022 27.72 14.76 19.78
N ASP A 1023 26.80 14.79 18.81
CA ASP A 1023 25.35 14.89 19.08
C ASP A 1023 24.84 13.66 19.84
N LEU A 1024 25.27 12.44 19.47
CA LEU A 1024 24.91 11.22 20.20
C LEU A 1024 25.51 11.18 21.60
N LEU A 1025 26.75 11.63 21.80
CA LEU A 1025 27.35 11.76 23.13
C LEU A 1025 26.61 12.81 23.99
N SER A 1026 26.05 13.84 23.37
CA SER A 1026 25.22 14.84 24.06
C SER A 1026 23.86 14.26 24.43
N LEU A 1027 23.21 13.55 23.51
CA LEU A 1027 21.94 12.83 23.75
C LEU A 1027 22.08 11.77 24.83
N ARG A 1028 23.19 11.02 24.84
CA ARG A 1028 23.52 10.03 25.87
C ARG A 1028 23.35 10.58 27.29
N ARG A 1029 23.86 11.79 27.54
CA ARG A 1029 23.79 12.46 28.86
C ARG A 1029 22.38 12.93 29.23
N GLN A 1030 21.46 12.94 28.27
CA GLN A 1030 20.06 13.30 28.43
C GLN A 1030 19.14 12.07 28.45
N TYR A 1031 19.69 10.85 28.66
CA TYR A 1031 18.88 9.64 28.71
C TYR A 1031 17.86 9.69 29.85
N PRO A 1032 16.55 9.62 29.56
CA PRO A 1032 15.52 9.82 30.57
C PRO A 1032 15.09 8.50 31.24
N THR A 1033 14.55 8.61 32.45
CA THR A 1033 13.93 7.48 33.17
C THR A 1033 12.43 7.31 32.86
N ASP A 1034 11.76 8.37 32.42
CA ASP A 1034 10.34 8.36 32.06
C ASP A 1034 10.11 7.70 30.68
N PRO A 1035 9.20 6.70 30.56
CA PRO A 1035 8.95 5.99 29.30
C PRO A 1035 8.55 6.88 28.11
N LYS A 1036 7.73 7.92 28.34
CA LYS A 1036 7.31 8.86 27.29
C LYS A 1036 8.53 9.63 26.76
N GLN A 1037 9.39 10.09 27.66
CA GLN A 1037 10.65 10.74 27.28
C GLN A 1037 11.65 9.76 26.65
N GLN A 1038 11.66 8.48 27.05
CA GLN A 1038 12.50 7.46 26.44
C GLN A 1038 12.15 7.25 24.97
N ILE A 1039 10.86 7.16 24.62
CA ILE A 1039 10.43 7.07 23.22
C ILE A 1039 10.90 8.31 22.42
N LYS A 1040 10.74 9.52 22.97
CA LYS A 1040 11.25 10.76 22.35
C LYS A 1040 12.76 10.73 22.14
N TRP A 1041 13.49 10.23 23.14
CA TRP A 1041 14.94 10.10 23.09
C TRP A 1041 15.39 9.09 22.03
N ILE A 1042 14.75 7.92 21.98
CA ILE A 1042 15.00 6.88 20.96
C ILE A 1042 14.77 7.49 19.57
N ASN A 1043 13.66 8.20 19.37
CA ASN A 1043 13.36 8.83 18.09
C ASN A 1043 14.44 9.85 17.67
N LYS A 1044 14.96 10.66 18.61
CA LYS A 1044 16.07 11.59 18.34
C LYS A 1044 17.37 10.86 18.00
N VAL A 1045 17.72 9.81 18.75
CA VAL A 1045 18.91 8.99 18.47
C VAL A 1045 18.81 8.36 17.08
N MET A 1046 17.65 7.78 16.75
CA MET A 1046 17.41 7.20 15.43
C MET A 1046 17.47 8.25 14.32
N THR A 1047 16.96 9.47 14.56
CA THR A 1047 17.08 10.59 13.61
C THR A 1047 18.55 10.91 13.32
N VAL A 1048 19.40 10.99 14.36
CA VAL A 1048 20.82 11.28 14.19
C VAL A 1048 21.53 10.15 13.44
N ILE A 1049 21.26 8.89 13.79
CA ILE A 1049 21.85 7.72 13.12
C ILE A 1049 21.47 7.70 11.63
N GLN A 1050 20.19 7.82 11.31
CA GLN A 1050 19.71 7.70 9.91
C GLN A 1050 20.17 8.81 8.99
N ASN A 1051 20.37 10.01 9.51
CA ASN A 1051 20.86 11.13 8.71
C ASN A 1051 22.36 11.05 8.43
N ASN A 1052 23.11 10.19 9.14
CA ASN A 1052 24.58 10.20 9.12
C ASN A 1052 25.24 8.83 8.89
N VAL A 1053 24.48 7.74 8.92
CA VAL A 1053 24.98 6.37 8.76
C VAL A 1053 24.27 5.70 7.59
N ASP A 1054 25.05 5.07 6.71
CA ASP A 1054 24.55 4.26 5.61
C ASP A 1054 23.69 3.08 6.11
N LEU A 1055 22.59 2.79 5.41
CA LEU A 1055 21.64 1.75 5.78
C LEU A 1055 22.33 0.38 5.89
N GLY A 1056 23.20 0.02 4.94
CA GLY A 1056 23.91 -1.25 4.94
C GLY A 1056 24.80 -1.42 6.16
N SER A 1057 25.49 -0.35 6.58
CA SER A 1057 26.32 -0.34 7.79
C SER A 1057 25.48 -0.46 9.06
N LEU A 1058 24.35 0.24 9.14
CA LEU A 1058 23.40 0.12 10.25
C LEU A 1058 22.87 -1.31 10.37
N LEU A 1059 22.36 -1.89 9.28
CA LEU A 1059 21.80 -3.25 9.27
C LEU A 1059 22.83 -4.30 9.66
N LYS A 1060 24.09 -4.16 9.24
CA LYS A 1060 25.19 -5.05 9.62
C LYS A 1060 25.56 -4.96 11.10
N TRP A 1061 25.40 -3.78 11.70
CA TRP A 1061 25.72 -3.54 13.11
C TRP A 1061 24.62 -4.03 14.06
N LEU A 1062 23.35 -4.04 13.61
CA LEU A 1062 22.21 -4.52 14.40
C LEU A 1062 22.19 -6.05 14.59
N PRO A 1063 21.58 -6.56 15.67
CA PRO A 1063 21.44 -8.00 15.86
C PRO A 1063 20.63 -8.65 14.72
N PRO A 1064 20.96 -9.87 14.28
CA PRO A 1064 20.11 -10.62 13.37
C PRO A 1064 18.67 -10.76 13.93
N LYS A 1065 17.67 -10.75 13.04
CA LYS A 1065 16.25 -10.90 13.38
C LYS A 1065 15.65 -9.81 14.29
N SER A 1066 16.31 -8.66 14.41
CA SER A 1066 15.82 -7.51 15.20
C SER A 1066 15.43 -6.30 14.35
N TYR A 1067 15.38 -6.50 13.04
CA TYR A 1067 14.92 -5.52 12.08
C TYR A 1067 14.22 -6.20 10.90
N PHE A 1068 13.43 -5.42 10.16
CA PHE A 1068 12.78 -5.80 8.92
C PHE A 1068 12.90 -4.65 7.91
N TYR A 1069 13.40 -4.94 6.72
CA TYR A 1069 13.45 -3.98 5.61
C TYR A 1069 12.78 -4.55 4.36
N GLN A 1070 11.97 -3.73 3.68
CA GLN A 1070 11.30 -4.10 2.44
C GLN A 1070 11.04 -2.87 1.58
N VAL A 1071 11.02 -3.06 0.25
CA VAL A 1071 10.61 -2.07 -0.73
C VAL A 1071 9.31 -2.51 -1.40
N LYS A 1072 8.37 -1.57 -1.52
CA LYS A 1072 7.09 -1.73 -2.21
C LYS A 1072 7.02 -0.70 -3.35
N ILE A 1073 6.64 -1.15 -4.53
CA ILE A 1073 6.41 -0.30 -5.71
C ILE A 1073 4.93 -0.42 -6.04
N SER A 1074 4.18 0.63 -5.73
CA SER A 1074 2.75 0.73 -6.04
C SER A 1074 2.52 1.75 -7.16
N GLY A 1075 1.39 1.62 -7.84
CA GLY A 1075 0.98 2.48 -8.95
C GLY A 1075 0.72 1.70 -10.23
N PHE A 1076 0.14 2.38 -11.22
CA PHE A 1076 -0.26 1.76 -12.48
C PHE A 1076 0.91 1.73 -13.47
N ARG A 1077 1.45 0.54 -13.77
CA ARG A 1077 2.54 0.37 -14.75
C ARG A 1077 1.97 0.30 -16.17
N GLN A 1078 2.24 1.30 -16.99
CA GLN A 1078 1.77 1.34 -18.37
C GLN A 1078 2.54 0.35 -19.25
N ASN A 1079 1.83 -0.33 -20.15
CA ASN A 1079 2.35 -1.39 -21.03
C ASN A 1079 2.87 -2.62 -20.27
N ASP A 1080 2.25 -2.94 -19.14
CA ASP A 1080 2.55 -4.11 -18.32
C ASP A 1080 1.23 -4.81 -17.96
N GLU A 1081 1.12 -6.11 -18.23
CA GLU A 1081 -0.09 -6.89 -17.94
C GLU A 1081 -0.31 -7.08 -16.44
N LEU A 1082 0.74 -6.95 -15.64
CA LEU A 1082 0.65 -6.89 -14.18
C LEU A 1082 0.58 -5.43 -13.69
N GLY A 1083 0.23 -4.50 -14.57
CA GLY A 1083 0.35 -3.08 -14.32
C GLY A 1083 -0.54 -2.53 -13.22
N ASP A 1084 -1.58 -3.24 -12.82
CA ASP A 1084 -2.47 -2.93 -11.70
C ASP A 1084 -2.07 -3.63 -10.38
N LYS A 1085 -0.99 -4.43 -10.39
CA LYS A 1085 -0.45 -5.14 -9.24
C LYS A 1085 0.83 -4.48 -8.75
N ASP A 1086 0.90 -4.35 -7.42
CA ASP A 1086 2.08 -3.86 -6.72
C ASP A 1086 3.23 -4.85 -6.85
N TYR A 1087 4.44 -4.32 -6.90
CA TYR A 1087 5.66 -5.11 -6.78
C TYR A 1087 6.19 -4.99 -5.36
N ILE A 1088 6.57 -6.13 -4.78
CA ILE A 1088 7.13 -6.22 -3.44
C ILE A 1088 8.52 -6.86 -3.57
N SER A 1089 9.52 -6.20 -3.01
CA SER A 1089 10.91 -6.67 -3.02
C SER A 1089 11.12 -7.82 -2.05
N ASP A 1090 12.28 -8.46 -2.20
CA ASP A 1090 12.80 -9.34 -1.16
C ASP A 1090 12.98 -8.59 0.15
N THR A 1091 12.76 -9.29 1.25
CA THR A 1091 12.88 -8.75 2.61
C THR A 1091 14.29 -8.96 3.15
N VAL A 1092 14.77 -7.99 3.93
CA VAL A 1092 16.03 -8.09 4.67
C VAL A 1092 15.72 -8.10 6.16
N GLY A 1093 16.14 -9.16 6.85
CA GLY A 1093 15.75 -9.41 8.24
C GLY A 1093 14.43 -10.16 8.38
N ASN A 1094 13.76 -10.01 9.52
CA ASN A 1094 12.56 -10.77 9.88
C ASN A 1094 11.51 -9.84 10.45
N PHE A 1095 10.28 -9.96 9.94
CA PHE A 1095 9.13 -9.33 10.57
C PHE A 1095 8.84 -10.04 11.90
N ASP A 1096 8.76 -9.27 12.98
CA ASP A 1096 8.39 -9.76 14.30
C ASP A 1096 6.86 -9.73 14.43
N ASN A 1097 6.22 -10.90 14.39
CA ASN A 1097 4.77 -11.01 14.48
C ASN A 1097 4.21 -10.55 15.84
N ASP A 1098 5.00 -10.63 16.91
CA ASP A 1098 4.56 -10.24 18.26
C ASP A 1098 4.64 -8.71 18.44
N ALA A 1099 5.64 -8.06 17.84
CA ALA A 1099 5.79 -6.61 17.86
C ALA A 1099 5.05 -5.89 16.72
N GLY A 1100 4.71 -6.60 15.65
CA GLY A 1100 4.03 -6.07 14.47
C GLY A 1100 4.82 -4.97 13.76
N ALA A 1101 4.14 -3.93 13.30
CA ALA A 1101 4.75 -2.73 12.71
C ALA A 1101 4.74 -1.52 13.65
N GLY A 1102 4.67 -1.78 14.97
CA GLY A 1102 4.45 -0.79 16.01
C GLY A 1102 3.07 -0.90 16.66
N VAL A 1103 2.97 -0.48 17.92
CA VAL A 1103 1.79 -0.72 18.78
C VAL A 1103 0.52 -0.05 18.25
N PHE A 1104 0.64 1.06 17.54
CA PHE A 1104 -0.49 1.76 16.92
C PHE A 1104 -1.08 0.95 15.75
N ARG A 1105 -0.23 0.40 14.89
CA ARG A 1105 -0.68 -0.41 13.75
C ARG A 1105 -1.24 -1.75 14.21
N ASP A 1106 -0.63 -2.34 15.22
CA ASP A 1106 -1.14 -3.57 15.82
C ASP A 1106 -2.52 -3.36 16.45
N PHE A 1107 -2.74 -2.22 17.11
CA PHE A 1107 -4.05 -1.81 17.63
C PHE A 1107 -5.10 -1.70 16.51
N VAL A 1108 -4.79 -1.03 15.40
CA VAL A 1108 -5.66 -0.91 14.21
C VAL A 1108 -6.04 -2.30 13.68
N SER A 1109 -5.06 -3.17 13.46
CA SER A 1109 -5.30 -4.52 12.93
C SER A 1109 -6.14 -5.38 13.86
N LYS A 1110 -5.88 -5.33 15.16
CA LYS A 1110 -6.52 -6.21 16.15
C LYS A 1110 -7.96 -5.80 16.45
N TYR A 1111 -8.22 -4.50 16.54
CA TYR A 1111 -9.53 -3.98 16.94
C TYR A 1111 -10.37 -3.47 15.77
N LYS A 1112 -9.85 -3.53 14.53
CA LYS A 1112 -10.54 -3.10 13.29
C LYS A 1112 -11.03 -1.65 13.32
N ILE A 1113 -10.43 -0.80 14.16
CA ILE A 1113 -10.70 0.64 14.18
C ILE A 1113 -9.90 1.28 13.05
N LEU A 1114 -10.49 2.25 12.33
CA LEU A 1114 -9.80 2.92 11.22
C LEU A 1114 -8.46 3.54 11.66
N SER A 1115 -7.41 3.34 10.87
CA SER A 1115 -6.07 3.85 11.18
C SER A 1115 -6.02 5.36 11.42
N ASN A 1116 -6.79 6.13 10.64
CA ASN A 1116 -6.84 7.59 10.81
C ASN A 1116 -7.48 8.03 12.12
N GLU A 1117 -8.32 7.19 12.72
CA GLU A 1117 -8.95 7.44 14.02
C GLU A 1117 -8.01 7.09 15.16
N VAL A 1118 -7.23 6.00 15.03
CA VAL A 1118 -6.22 5.61 16.04
C VAL A 1118 -5.03 6.58 16.03
N GLU A 1119 -4.51 6.94 14.85
CA GLU A 1119 -3.36 7.84 14.69
C GLU A 1119 -3.74 9.32 14.69
N ALA A 1120 -5.04 9.65 14.68
CA ALA A 1120 -5.57 11.02 14.67
C ALA A 1120 -4.96 11.94 13.57
N LYS A 1121 -4.63 11.38 12.39
CA LYS A 1121 -3.89 12.08 11.31
C LYS A 1121 -4.50 13.41 10.87
N TYR A 1122 -5.83 13.53 10.94
CA TYR A 1122 -6.57 14.76 10.62
C TYR A 1122 -6.19 15.95 11.53
N PHE A 1123 -5.51 15.72 12.66
CA PHE A 1123 -5.02 16.77 13.54
C PHE A 1123 -3.78 17.49 12.98
N SER A 1124 -2.78 16.77 12.49
CA SER A 1124 -1.50 17.35 12.05
C SER A 1124 -1.40 17.55 10.54
N GLU A 1125 -1.97 16.63 9.76
CA GLU A 1125 -1.89 16.65 8.29
C GLU A 1125 -3.03 17.46 7.64
N GLY A 1126 -3.99 17.93 8.44
CA GLY A 1126 -5.15 18.67 7.96
C GLY A 1126 -6.26 17.77 7.42
N PHE A 1127 -7.34 18.42 6.99
CA PHE A 1127 -8.56 17.81 6.47
C PHE A 1127 -8.58 17.88 4.97
#